data_AF-A0A3N7HCT9-F1
#
_entry.id   AF-A0A3N7HCT9-F1
#
_cell.length_a   1.000
_cell.length_b   1.000
_cell.length_c   1.000
_cell.angle_alpha   90.00
_cell.angle_beta   90.00
_cell.angle_gamma   90.00
#
_symmetry.space_group_name_H-M   'P 1'
#
loop_
_entity.id
_entity.type
_entity.pdbx_description
1 polymer ?
#
loop_
_entity_poly.entity_id
_entity_poly.type
_entity_poly.pdbx_seq_one_letter_code
_entity_poly.pdbx_strand_id
1 'polypeptide(L)'
;MAAGKYQESYSSRFSNCKYQVFLSFRGAETRKNITDHLYKALIQAGIHTFRDVDEIRRGENKDFELQMAIQQSKISIIVFSKDYALSSWCLDELVMIMERKRNDDCIVFPVFYHVDPSEVRNQTGSFAAAFVEHEKHYKEEMERVNGWRIALKEVANLAGMDLGDGYEARFVQSIVENVSKNLDPKIFYVPLHFIGRDALVQDINSWLQDGSHGVTIALLYGIGGVGKTAIAKSVFNQNYYKFEEKSFLSNFRSKDIVCLQRQLLFDILNKTIEINDHDEGILKIKDALCCRRTLIVLDDVDKRDQFNKIIGMQNWLCKGSKIIVTTRNKGMFSANDIQQIRYKVELLDDEKSLELFSWNAFGQANPVDGFVEGSWRIVHHCNGLPLALGVIGSSLSGKGREIWESALKQMEMIPNFDVQKVLQISYDFLDGDYPKNLFLDIACFFNGMDVDDAVRILDGLDRGARFGIDNLIDRCLVEINSDQRLWMHQLVRDMGREIARQESPKCQRIWHHGDAFTVLKGTTDAEKLRGLSIDMHALMEDHYAEVVCTDSMVCRKRRRLNFFQQWLSDFSDGGKLQTGQTSLFPILSTDAFRKMPDVKFLQLNYTNFHGSFEHFPKNLIWLCWHGLSWSSIPNHICLEKLVVLDLSRSCLVDAWKGKPVCIKSLYSYLSRFQLITTKFMYFHSFFQN
;
A
#
# COMPACT_ATOMS: atom_id res chain seq x y z
N MET A 1 -18.88 -12.25 -6.40
CA MET A 1 -19.92 -11.20 -6.59
C MET A 1 -19.65 -9.91 -5.78
N ALA A 2 -18.41 -9.60 -5.37
CA ALA A 2 -18.09 -8.37 -4.63
C ALA A 2 -17.20 -7.37 -5.43
N ALA A 3 -16.38 -7.85 -6.37
CA ALA A 3 -15.57 -6.99 -7.24
C ALA A 3 -16.40 -6.06 -8.15
N GLY A 4 -17.63 -6.47 -8.49
CA GLY A 4 -18.61 -5.65 -9.19
C GLY A 4 -19.07 -4.45 -8.36
N LYS A 5 -19.22 -4.56 -7.03
CA LYS A 5 -19.86 -3.53 -6.19
C LYS A 5 -19.09 -2.22 -6.05
N TYR A 6 -17.78 -2.20 -6.26
CA TYR A 6 -16.98 -0.98 -6.08
C TYR A 6 -16.95 -0.08 -7.31
N GLN A 7 -17.09 -0.64 -8.51
CA GLN A 7 -17.50 0.11 -9.70
C GLN A 7 -19.03 0.16 -9.82
N GLU A 8 -19.81 -0.89 -9.60
CA GLU A 8 -21.29 -0.83 -9.59
C GLU A 8 -21.88 0.01 -8.45
N SER A 9 -21.10 0.63 -7.56
CA SER A 9 -21.59 1.70 -6.67
C SER A 9 -21.16 3.11 -7.09
N TYR A 10 -20.27 3.25 -8.09
CA TYR A 10 -19.76 4.53 -8.62
C TYR A 10 -19.82 4.65 -10.15
N SER A 11 -19.32 3.65 -10.88
CA SER A 11 -19.72 3.39 -12.27
C SER A 11 -21.23 3.32 -12.42
N SER A 12 -22.00 2.83 -11.43
CA SER A 12 -23.48 2.88 -11.47
C SER A 12 -24.08 4.26 -11.21
N ARG A 13 -23.34 5.19 -10.59
CA ARG A 13 -23.87 6.55 -10.31
C ARG A 13 -24.14 7.31 -11.59
N PHE A 14 -23.44 6.95 -12.67
CA PHE A 14 -23.56 7.60 -13.97
C PHE A 14 -23.45 6.62 -15.15
N SER A 15 -23.65 5.31 -14.95
CA SER A 15 -23.41 4.28 -16.00
C SER A 15 -24.21 4.50 -17.27
N ASN A 16 -25.29 5.28 -17.21
CA ASN A 16 -26.14 5.64 -18.34
C ASN A 16 -26.43 7.15 -18.45
N CYS A 17 -25.54 8.03 -17.98
CA CYS A 17 -25.74 9.47 -18.16
C CYS A 17 -25.35 9.90 -19.58
N LYS A 18 -26.36 10.05 -20.45
CA LYS A 18 -26.22 10.61 -21.80
C LYS A 18 -25.79 12.08 -21.75
N TYR A 19 -26.19 12.83 -20.73
CA TYR A 19 -25.91 14.26 -20.60
C TYR A 19 -25.21 14.59 -19.28
N GLN A 20 -24.36 15.61 -19.28
CA GLN A 20 -23.78 16.17 -18.06
C GLN A 20 -24.74 17.18 -17.43
N VAL A 21 -25.41 18.00 -18.24
CA VAL A 21 -26.32 19.05 -17.78
C VAL A 21 -27.67 18.95 -18.50
N PHE A 22 -28.76 19.14 -17.76
CA PHE A 22 -30.10 19.42 -18.27
C PHE A 22 -30.43 20.89 -18.03
N LEU A 23 -30.90 21.62 -19.05
CA LEU A 23 -31.37 23.00 -18.92
C LEU A 23 -32.90 23.05 -18.93
N SER A 24 -33.52 23.40 -17.79
CA SER A 24 -34.94 23.77 -17.72
C SER A 24 -35.08 25.29 -17.77
N PHE A 25 -35.91 25.78 -18.70
CA PHE A 25 -36.11 27.22 -18.92
C PHE A 25 -37.42 27.48 -19.67
N ARG A 26 -37.90 28.72 -19.61
CA ARG A 26 -39.06 29.13 -20.40
C ARG A 26 -38.66 29.66 -21.78
N GLY A 27 -39.09 28.97 -22.82
CA GLY A 27 -38.66 29.23 -24.19
C GLY A 27 -39.05 30.59 -24.82
N ALA A 28 -40.03 31.32 -24.25
CA ALA A 28 -40.57 32.54 -24.87
C ALA A 28 -39.67 33.78 -24.70
N GLU A 29 -39.06 33.97 -23.52
CA GLU A 29 -38.23 35.14 -23.21
C GLU A 29 -36.73 34.82 -23.13
N THR A 30 -36.34 33.73 -22.44
CA THR A 30 -34.92 33.51 -22.11
C THR A 30 -34.16 32.75 -23.20
N ARG A 31 -34.89 32.11 -24.14
CA ARG A 31 -34.31 31.18 -25.13
C ARG A 31 -33.24 31.80 -26.01
N LYS A 32 -33.44 33.03 -26.49
CA LYS A 32 -32.50 33.73 -27.39
C LYS A 32 -31.50 34.62 -26.66
N ASN A 33 -31.60 34.68 -25.33
CA ASN A 33 -30.81 35.57 -24.49
C ASN A 33 -29.89 34.71 -23.59
N ILE A 34 -30.05 34.82 -22.27
CA ILE A 34 -29.22 34.14 -21.28
C ILE A 34 -29.15 32.62 -21.49
N THR A 35 -30.24 31.95 -21.90
CA THR A 35 -30.22 30.49 -22.06
C THR A 35 -29.37 30.07 -23.27
N ASP A 36 -29.40 30.80 -24.39
CA ASP A 36 -28.54 30.50 -25.54
C ASP A 36 -27.06 30.75 -25.22
N HIS A 37 -26.77 31.88 -24.56
CA HIS A 37 -25.42 32.21 -24.11
C HIS A 37 -24.89 31.18 -23.11
N LEU A 38 -25.70 30.76 -22.14
CA LEU A 38 -25.34 29.73 -21.17
C LEU A 38 -25.11 28.38 -21.85
N TYR A 39 -26.01 27.94 -22.73
CA TYR A 39 -25.86 26.71 -23.48
C TYR A 39 -24.56 26.71 -24.29
N LYS A 40 -24.31 27.79 -25.06
CA LYS A 40 -23.10 27.92 -25.87
C LYS A 40 -21.83 27.92 -25.00
N ALA A 41 -21.84 28.62 -23.87
CA ALA A 41 -20.71 28.66 -22.96
C ALA A 41 -20.43 27.30 -22.29
N LEU A 42 -21.47 26.55 -21.92
CA LEU A 42 -21.34 25.17 -21.43
C LEU A 42 -20.72 24.26 -22.50
N ILE A 43 -21.21 24.30 -23.74
CA ILE A 43 -20.66 23.51 -24.85
C ILE A 43 -19.20 23.90 -25.14
N GLN A 44 -18.88 25.20 -25.13
CA GLN A 44 -17.50 25.69 -25.30
C GLN A 44 -16.55 25.24 -24.19
N ALA A 45 -17.07 25.05 -22.97
CA ALA A 45 -16.34 24.46 -21.85
C ALA A 45 -16.25 22.91 -21.93
N GLY A 46 -16.73 22.29 -23.01
CA GLY A 46 -16.71 20.84 -23.21
C GLY A 46 -17.79 20.09 -22.42
N ILE A 47 -18.83 20.78 -21.93
CA ILE A 47 -19.89 20.20 -21.12
C ILE A 47 -21.05 19.75 -22.00
N HIS A 48 -21.29 18.43 -22.06
CA HIS A 48 -22.39 17.85 -22.82
C HIS A 48 -23.74 18.19 -22.19
N THR A 49 -24.48 19.09 -22.82
CA THR A 49 -25.69 19.69 -22.25
C THR A 49 -26.91 19.37 -23.10
N PHE A 50 -27.99 18.89 -22.48
CA PHE A 50 -29.30 18.75 -23.11
C PHE A 50 -30.03 20.09 -23.12
N ARG A 51 -30.53 20.47 -24.30
CA ARG A 51 -31.41 21.61 -24.54
C ARG A 51 -32.57 21.15 -25.42
N ASP A 52 -33.80 21.31 -24.91
CA ASP A 52 -35.09 20.80 -25.43
C ASP A 52 -35.42 21.06 -26.93
N VAL A 53 -34.59 21.76 -27.70
CA VAL A 53 -34.90 22.09 -29.11
C VAL A 53 -33.89 21.54 -30.13
N ASP A 54 -32.68 21.16 -29.71
CA ASP A 54 -31.64 20.79 -30.68
C ASP A 54 -31.60 19.28 -31.01
N GLU A 55 -32.16 18.42 -30.16
CA GLU A 55 -32.00 16.95 -30.29
C GLU A 55 -33.28 16.14 -30.42
N ILE A 56 -34.47 16.74 -30.29
CA ILE A 56 -35.74 16.02 -30.41
C ILE A 56 -36.05 15.82 -31.90
N ARG A 57 -35.80 14.61 -32.40
CA ARG A 57 -36.20 14.20 -33.75
C ARG A 57 -37.72 14.34 -33.84
N ARG A 58 -38.21 15.17 -34.76
CA ARG A 58 -39.64 15.37 -35.03
C ARG A 58 -40.28 14.01 -35.37
N GLY A 59 -40.87 13.32 -34.38
CA GLY A 59 -41.58 12.07 -34.62
C GLY A 59 -41.86 11.14 -33.43
N GLU A 60 -41.14 11.22 -32.31
CA GLU A 60 -41.33 10.29 -31.17
C GLU A 60 -41.86 10.99 -29.90
N ASN A 61 -42.41 10.20 -28.96
CA ASN A 61 -43.08 10.66 -27.72
C ASN A 61 -42.20 11.63 -26.91
N LYS A 62 -42.44 12.94 -27.09
CA LYS A 62 -41.65 14.04 -26.49
C LYS A 62 -41.49 13.92 -24.97
N ASP A 63 -42.53 13.46 -24.28
CA ASP A 63 -42.55 13.35 -22.82
C ASP A 63 -41.58 12.28 -22.32
N PHE A 64 -41.41 11.20 -23.08
CA PHE A 64 -40.51 10.10 -22.74
C PHE A 64 -39.04 10.50 -22.92
N GLU A 65 -38.70 11.19 -24.02
CA GLU A 65 -37.33 11.69 -24.24
C GLU A 65 -36.92 12.73 -23.20
N LEU A 66 -37.82 13.62 -22.82
CA LEU A 66 -37.59 14.64 -21.80
C LEU A 66 -37.37 14.00 -20.41
N GLN A 67 -38.24 13.06 -20.01
CA GLN A 67 -38.08 12.30 -18.77
C GLN A 67 -36.74 11.55 -18.75
N MET A 68 -36.38 10.91 -19.86
CA MET A 68 -35.09 10.23 -20.01
C MET A 68 -33.93 11.21 -19.91
N ALA A 69 -34.00 12.39 -20.55
CA ALA A 69 -32.95 13.40 -20.46
C ALA A 69 -32.78 13.93 -19.02
N ILE A 70 -33.88 14.16 -18.30
CA ILE A 70 -33.85 14.52 -16.88
C ILE A 70 -33.23 13.39 -16.06
N GLN A 71 -33.59 12.13 -16.29
CA GLN A 71 -33.04 10.97 -15.58
C GLN A 71 -31.57 10.68 -15.91
N GLN A 72 -31.11 11.04 -17.11
CA GLN A 72 -29.77 10.76 -17.62
C GLN A 72 -28.82 11.97 -17.56
N SER A 73 -29.19 13.02 -16.83
CA SER A 73 -28.34 14.21 -16.62
C SER A 73 -27.68 14.20 -15.25
N LYS A 74 -26.47 14.75 -15.08
CA LYS A 74 -25.82 14.82 -13.75
C LYS A 74 -26.28 16.04 -12.94
N ILE A 75 -26.45 17.15 -13.65
CA ILE A 75 -26.84 18.44 -13.09
C ILE A 75 -28.08 18.94 -13.83
N SER A 76 -29.07 19.46 -13.11
CA SER A 76 -30.20 20.17 -13.68
C SER A 76 -30.10 21.65 -13.33
N ILE A 77 -29.89 22.50 -14.33
CA ILE A 77 -29.90 23.95 -14.18
C ILE A 77 -31.31 24.46 -14.50
N ILE A 78 -31.88 25.24 -13.61
CA ILE A 78 -33.25 25.75 -13.73
C ILE A 78 -33.20 27.27 -13.81
N VAL A 79 -33.52 27.83 -14.97
CA VAL A 79 -33.48 29.28 -15.21
C VAL A 79 -34.86 29.87 -14.94
N PHE A 80 -35.04 30.42 -13.74
CA PHE A 80 -36.25 31.13 -13.34
C PHE A 80 -36.28 32.52 -13.96
N SER A 81 -37.29 32.78 -14.80
CA SER A 81 -37.68 34.10 -15.28
C SER A 81 -39.08 34.45 -14.77
N LYS A 82 -39.51 35.71 -14.95
CA LYS A 82 -40.82 36.18 -14.48
C LYS A 82 -41.98 35.34 -15.02
N ASP A 83 -41.82 34.82 -16.24
CA ASP A 83 -42.84 34.04 -16.94
C ASP A 83 -42.65 32.53 -16.84
N TYR A 84 -41.68 32.04 -16.04
CA TYR A 84 -41.39 30.61 -15.91
C TYR A 84 -42.64 29.82 -15.47
N ALA A 85 -43.33 30.31 -14.44
CA ALA A 85 -44.52 29.67 -13.88
C ALA A 85 -45.76 29.74 -14.78
N LEU A 86 -45.78 30.52 -15.87
CA LEU A 86 -46.91 30.50 -16.82
C LEU A 86 -46.98 29.19 -17.61
N SER A 87 -45.90 28.41 -17.65
CA SER A 87 -45.85 27.13 -18.34
C SER A 87 -46.12 25.97 -17.41
N SER A 88 -47.22 25.24 -17.62
CA SER A 88 -47.42 23.95 -16.96
C SER A 88 -46.27 22.99 -17.25
N TRP A 89 -45.76 22.95 -18.49
CA TRP A 89 -44.60 22.14 -18.88
C TRP A 89 -43.33 22.40 -18.04
N CYS A 90 -42.89 23.65 -17.88
CA CYS A 90 -41.73 23.97 -17.05
C CYS A 90 -41.97 23.60 -15.56
N LEU A 91 -43.21 23.72 -15.07
CA LEU A 91 -43.56 23.32 -13.72
C LEU A 91 -43.58 21.80 -13.53
N ASP A 92 -44.03 21.04 -14.53
CA ASP A 92 -43.97 19.57 -14.53
C ASP A 92 -42.51 19.08 -14.60
N GLU A 93 -41.67 19.67 -15.45
CA GLU A 93 -40.23 19.41 -15.49
C GLU A 93 -39.58 19.64 -14.11
N LEU A 94 -39.91 20.76 -13.46
CA LEU A 94 -39.40 21.09 -12.14
C LEU A 94 -39.78 20.03 -11.11
N VAL A 95 -41.03 19.55 -11.13
CA VAL A 95 -41.46 18.45 -10.25
C VAL A 95 -40.63 17.20 -10.50
N MET A 96 -40.45 16.79 -11.76
CA MET A 96 -39.64 15.61 -12.11
C MET A 96 -38.18 15.75 -11.65
N ILE A 97 -37.57 16.93 -11.84
CA ILE A 97 -36.20 17.21 -11.38
C ILE A 97 -36.11 17.10 -9.86
N MET A 98 -37.07 17.66 -9.13
CA MET A 98 -37.07 17.65 -7.66
C MET A 98 -37.38 16.26 -7.09
N GLU A 99 -38.27 15.49 -7.72
CA GLU A 99 -38.49 14.08 -7.37
C GLU A 99 -37.21 13.25 -7.55
N ARG A 100 -36.51 13.44 -8.67
CA ARG A 100 -35.21 12.79 -8.89
C ARG A 100 -34.19 13.21 -7.84
N LYS A 101 -34.12 14.49 -7.48
CA LYS A 101 -33.22 14.98 -6.42
C LYS A 101 -33.47 14.31 -5.05
N ARG A 102 -34.71 13.94 -4.75
CA ARG A 102 -35.07 13.27 -3.48
C ARG A 102 -34.67 11.78 -3.48
N ASN A 103 -34.69 11.13 -4.63
CA ASN A 103 -34.45 9.69 -4.77
C ASN A 103 -33.02 9.34 -5.19
N ASP A 104 -32.35 10.24 -5.92
CA ASP A 104 -31.00 10.08 -6.48
C ASP A 104 -30.09 11.26 -6.12
N ASP A 105 -28.76 11.06 -6.18
CA ASP A 105 -27.75 12.11 -5.99
C ASP A 105 -27.58 13.01 -7.24
N CYS A 106 -28.65 13.68 -7.70
CA CYS A 106 -28.56 14.68 -8.77
C CYS A 106 -28.39 16.11 -8.21
N ILE A 107 -27.55 16.91 -8.87
CA ILE A 107 -27.31 18.30 -8.47
C ILE A 107 -28.36 19.17 -9.16
N VAL A 108 -29.03 20.03 -8.39
CA VAL A 108 -30.02 20.99 -8.92
C VAL A 108 -29.51 22.39 -8.64
N PHE A 109 -29.47 23.21 -9.69
CA PHE A 109 -28.84 24.52 -9.67
C PHE A 109 -29.84 25.61 -10.13
N PRO A 110 -30.54 26.27 -9.20
CA PRO A 110 -31.46 27.35 -9.55
C PRO A 110 -30.69 28.62 -9.94
N VAL A 111 -31.07 29.18 -11.09
CA VAL A 111 -30.56 30.43 -11.64
C VAL A 111 -31.71 31.41 -11.72
N PHE A 112 -31.63 32.51 -11.00
CA PHE A 112 -32.66 33.53 -10.93
C PHE A 112 -32.31 34.68 -11.89
N TYR A 113 -33.06 34.77 -12.99
CA TYR A 113 -32.84 35.74 -14.07
C TYR A 113 -33.93 36.80 -14.03
N HIS A 114 -33.58 37.98 -13.50
CA HIS A 114 -34.50 39.10 -13.26
C HIS A 114 -35.73 38.75 -12.40
N VAL A 115 -35.55 37.84 -11.44
CA VAL A 115 -36.57 37.39 -10.49
C VAL A 115 -35.92 37.26 -9.12
N ASP A 116 -36.56 37.78 -8.07
CA ASP A 116 -36.09 37.58 -6.71
C ASP A 116 -36.37 36.13 -6.24
N PRO A 117 -35.40 35.41 -5.63
CA PRO A 117 -35.62 34.06 -5.12
C PRO A 117 -36.81 33.93 -4.15
N SER A 118 -37.13 34.99 -3.40
CA SER A 118 -38.28 35.04 -2.49
C SER A 118 -39.61 35.04 -3.23
N GLU A 119 -39.70 35.62 -4.43
CA GLU A 119 -40.89 35.55 -5.28
C GLU A 119 -41.16 34.12 -5.75
N VAL A 120 -40.10 33.38 -6.11
CA VAL A 120 -40.20 31.96 -6.47
C VAL A 120 -40.59 31.12 -5.24
N ARG A 121 -39.95 31.36 -4.08
CA ARG A 121 -40.14 30.61 -2.84
C ARG A 121 -41.53 30.76 -2.25
N ASN A 122 -42.06 31.97 -2.27
CA ASN A 122 -43.36 32.32 -1.69
C ASN A 122 -44.48 32.39 -2.73
N GLN A 123 -44.15 32.17 -4.01
CA GLN A 123 -45.04 32.26 -5.16
C GLN A 123 -45.82 33.60 -5.20
N THR A 124 -45.09 34.71 -5.02
CA THR A 124 -45.63 36.08 -5.08
C THR A 124 -45.36 36.71 -6.45
N GLY A 125 -45.83 37.94 -6.68
CA GLY A 125 -45.53 38.66 -7.93
C GLY A 125 -46.09 37.97 -9.18
N SER A 126 -45.25 37.79 -10.21
CA SER A 126 -45.66 37.13 -11.46
C SER A 126 -46.02 35.66 -11.28
N PHE A 127 -45.40 34.98 -10.29
CA PHE A 127 -45.71 33.59 -9.97
C PHE A 127 -47.13 33.48 -9.37
N ALA A 128 -47.55 34.41 -8.52
CA ALA A 128 -48.92 34.43 -7.98
C ALA A 128 -49.96 34.54 -9.11
N ALA A 129 -49.74 35.46 -10.05
CA ALA A 129 -50.63 35.65 -11.19
C ALA A 129 -50.72 34.38 -12.05
N ALA A 130 -49.59 33.72 -12.30
CA ALA A 130 -49.57 32.46 -13.04
C ALA A 130 -50.37 31.35 -12.34
N PHE A 131 -50.23 31.22 -11.02
CA PHE A 131 -50.98 30.20 -10.26
C PHE A 131 -52.48 30.45 -10.23
N VAL A 132 -52.94 31.70 -10.24
CA VAL A 132 -54.39 32.01 -10.35
C VAL A 132 -54.97 31.44 -11.65
N GLU A 133 -54.24 31.52 -12.76
CA GLU A 133 -54.69 30.99 -14.04
C GLU A 133 -54.61 29.45 -14.07
N HIS A 134 -53.55 28.86 -13.53
CA HIS A 134 -53.43 27.41 -13.42
C HIS A 134 -54.51 26.79 -12.53
N GLU A 135 -54.82 27.39 -11.39
CA GLU A 135 -55.90 26.94 -10.50
C GLU A 135 -57.27 27.00 -11.18
N LYS A 136 -57.49 27.97 -12.07
CA LYS A 136 -58.72 28.03 -12.88
C LYS A 136 -58.76 26.94 -13.94
N HIS A 137 -57.63 26.64 -14.58
CA HIS A 137 -57.54 25.69 -15.69
C HIS A 137 -57.53 24.23 -15.22
N TYR A 138 -56.85 23.96 -14.10
CA TYR A 138 -56.62 22.62 -13.53
C TYR A 138 -57.44 22.38 -12.25
N LYS A 139 -58.67 22.91 -12.18
CA LYS A 139 -59.55 22.78 -10.99
C LYS A 139 -59.78 21.33 -10.55
N GLU A 140 -59.78 20.39 -11.49
CA GLU A 140 -59.99 18.96 -11.26
C GLU A 140 -58.67 18.21 -10.95
N GLU A 141 -57.52 18.86 -11.14
CA GLU A 141 -56.17 18.32 -10.92
C GLU A 141 -55.39 19.15 -9.87
N MET A 142 -56.05 19.59 -8.81
CA MET A 142 -55.42 20.47 -7.80
C MET A 142 -54.21 19.84 -7.10
N GLU A 143 -54.11 18.51 -7.05
CA GLU A 143 -52.91 17.81 -6.56
C GLU A 143 -51.66 18.15 -7.39
N ARG A 144 -51.80 18.26 -8.72
CA ARG A 144 -50.72 18.64 -9.63
C ARG A 144 -50.25 20.07 -9.38
N VAL A 145 -51.19 21.00 -9.23
CA VAL A 145 -50.89 22.41 -8.89
C VAL A 145 -50.19 22.52 -7.54
N ASN A 146 -50.64 21.75 -6.54
CA ASN A 146 -49.97 21.67 -5.24
C ASN A 146 -48.55 21.10 -5.35
N GLY A 147 -48.35 20.08 -6.20
CA GLY A 147 -47.02 19.55 -6.53
C GLY A 147 -46.07 20.62 -7.05
N TRP A 148 -46.55 21.47 -7.97
CA TRP A 148 -45.77 22.61 -8.48
C TRP A 148 -45.39 23.60 -7.39
N ARG A 149 -46.33 23.95 -6.48
CA ARG A 149 -46.05 24.85 -5.35
C ARG A 149 -44.97 24.30 -4.43
N ILE A 150 -45.03 23.01 -4.12
CA ILE A 150 -44.03 22.33 -3.28
C ILE A 150 -42.66 22.36 -3.95
N ALA A 151 -42.58 21.99 -5.23
CA ALA A 151 -41.31 21.94 -5.95
C ALA A 151 -40.65 23.32 -6.07
N LEU A 152 -41.41 24.40 -6.34
CA LEU A 152 -40.92 25.78 -6.36
C LEU A 152 -40.40 26.24 -4.99
N LYS A 153 -41.12 25.90 -3.92
CA LYS A 153 -40.68 26.23 -2.57
C LYS A 153 -39.37 25.52 -2.21
N GLU A 154 -39.26 24.24 -2.55
CA GLU A 154 -38.06 23.44 -2.27
C GLU A 154 -36.85 23.91 -3.08
N VAL A 155 -37.00 24.08 -4.39
CA VAL A 155 -35.88 24.50 -5.25
C VAL A 155 -35.39 25.90 -4.89
N ALA A 156 -36.27 26.82 -4.50
CA ALA A 156 -35.89 28.17 -4.08
C ALA A 156 -35.25 28.21 -2.67
N ASN A 157 -35.25 27.11 -1.93
CA ASN A 157 -34.46 26.96 -0.69
C ASN A 157 -33.05 26.41 -0.95
N LEU A 158 -32.75 25.95 -2.17
CA LEU A 158 -31.41 25.52 -2.55
C LEU A 158 -30.50 26.74 -2.77
N ALA A 159 -29.19 26.55 -2.61
CA ALA A 159 -28.21 27.55 -2.99
C ALA A 159 -28.23 27.76 -4.51
N GLY A 160 -28.67 28.93 -4.96
CA GLY A 160 -28.73 29.34 -6.36
C GLY A 160 -27.86 30.55 -6.67
N MET A 161 -27.90 30.98 -7.93
CA MET A 161 -27.24 32.21 -8.39
C MET A 161 -28.29 33.20 -8.87
N ASP A 162 -28.19 34.43 -8.40
CA ASP A 162 -29.04 35.55 -8.80
C ASP A 162 -28.24 36.54 -9.65
N LEU A 163 -28.81 36.97 -10.78
CA LEU A 163 -28.21 37.97 -11.65
C LEU A 163 -28.20 39.36 -10.98
N GLY A 164 -29.27 39.72 -10.27
CA GLY A 164 -29.50 41.09 -9.77
C GLY A 164 -29.30 42.16 -10.86
N ASP A 165 -28.58 43.23 -10.52
CA ASP A 165 -28.15 44.30 -11.45
C ASP A 165 -26.81 43.99 -12.16
N GLY A 166 -26.39 42.72 -12.20
CA GLY A 166 -25.12 42.28 -12.75
C GLY A 166 -25.05 42.21 -14.29
N TYR A 167 -23.84 42.02 -14.82
CA TYR A 167 -23.62 41.82 -16.25
C TYR A 167 -23.82 40.35 -16.66
N GLU A 168 -24.72 40.09 -17.61
CA GLU A 168 -25.07 38.73 -18.07
C GLU A 168 -23.88 37.88 -18.48
N ALA A 169 -22.90 38.44 -19.22
CA ALA A 169 -21.74 37.70 -19.68
C ALA A 169 -20.88 37.15 -18.52
N ARG A 170 -20.66 37.96 -17.47
CA ARG A 170 -19.92 37.54 -16.27
C ARG A 170 -20.73 36.52 -15.47
N PHE A 171 -22.04 36.72 -15.41
CA PHE A 171 -22.95 35.81 -14.73
C PHE A 171 -22.95 34.43 -15.38
N VAL A 172 -23.09 34.35 -16.71
CA VAL A 172 -22.99 33.10 -17.49
C VAL A 172 -21.65 32.42 -17.23
N GLN A 173 -20.53 33.15 -17.29
CA GLN A 173 -19.22 32.58 -17.02
C GLN A 173 -19.14 31.99 -15.60
N SER A 174 -19.66 32.70 -14.59
CA SER A 174 -19.69 32.21 -13.20
C SER A 174 -20.55 30.96 -13.02
N ILE A 175 -21.66 30.84 -13.77
CA ILE A 175 -22.49 29.62 -13.79
C ILE A 175 -21.67 28.47 -14.38
N VAL A 176 -21.03 28.68 -15.55
CA VAL A 176 -20.22 27.64 -16.20
C VAL A 176 -19.09 27.19 -15.28
N GLU A 177 -18.37 28.10 -14.62
CA GLU A 177 -17.31 27.75 -13.67
C GLU A 177 -17.84 26.92 -12.49
N ASN A 178 -18.99 27.27 -11.94
CA ASN A 178 -19.63 26.47 -10.88
C ASN A 178 -20.09 25.10 -11.38
N VAL A 179 -20.65 25.02 -12.58
CA VAL A 179 -21.08 23.75 -13.18
C VAL A 179 -19.87 22.86 -13.47
N SER A 180 -18.79 23.40 -14.06
CA SER A 180 -17.53 22.69 -14.29
C SER A 180 -16.96 22.09 -13.01
N LYS A 181 -16.93 22.84 -11.90
CA LYS A 181 -16.45 22.34 -10.59
C LYS A 181 -17.29 21.18 -10.06
N ASN A 182 -18.60 21.21 -10.29
CA ASN A 182 -19.51 20.15 -9.86
C ASN A 182 -19.47 18.93 -10.80
N LEU A 183 -19.10 19.14 -12.07
CA LEU A 183 -18.96 18.08 -13.09
C LEU A 183 -17.60 17.39 -13.10
N ASP A 184 -16.55 18.10 -12.65
CA ASP A 184 -15.18 17.60 -12.51
C ASP A 184 -14.84 17.38 -11.03
N PRO A 185 -15.50 16.46 -10.32
CA PRO A 185 -14.93 15.97 -9.10
C PRO A 185 -13.60 15.33 -9.48
N LYS A 186 -12.51 15.72 -8.81
CA LYS A 186 -11.22 15.00 -8.85
C LYS A 186 -11.45 13.55 -8.39
N ILE A 187 -11.99 12.71 -9.27
CA ILE A 187 -12.20 11.30 -9.05
C ILE A 187 -10.86 10.66 -9.35
N PHE A 188 -10.17 10.27 -8.30
CA PHE A 188 -8.92 9.56 -8.47
C PHE A 188 -9.22 8.18 -9.02
N TYR A 189 -8.44 7.76 -10.03
CA TYR A 189 -8.46 6.36 -10.46
C TYR A 189 -8.11 5.45 -9.28
N VAL A 190 -9.06 4.60 -8.92
CA VAL A 190 -8.87 3.47 -8.01
C VAL A 190 -8.74 2.22 -8.89
N PRO A 191 -7.78 1.31 -8.62
CA PRO A 191 -7.63 0.08 -9.39
C PRO A 191 -8.97 -0.67 -9.53
N LEU A 192 -9.28 -1.19 -10.72
CA LEU A 192 -10.53 -1.92 -11.00
C LEU A 192 -10.78 -3.04 -9.99
N HIS A 193 -9.72 -3.72 -9.55
CA HIS A 193 -9.77 -4.83 -8.62
C HIS A 193 -9.30 -4.40 -7.22
N PHE A 194 -10.06 -3.49 -6.60
CA PHE A 194 -9.84 -3.07 -5.22
C PHE A 194 -10.45 -4.10 -4.25
N ILE A 195 -9.68 -5.14 -3.93
CA ILE A 195 -10.16 -6.35 -3.24
C ILE A 195 -9.70 -6.37 -1.78
N GLY A 196 -10.57 -6.82 -0.87
CA GLY A 196 -10.20 -7.17 0.51
C GLY A 196 -9.89 -5.97 1.41
N ARG A 197 -10.35 -4.76 1.05
CA ARG A 197 -10.08 -3.51 1.79
C ARG A 197 -11.33 -2.86 2.36
N ASP A 198 -12.48 -3.54 2.24
CA ASP A 198 -13.80 -2.98 2.46
C ASP A 198 -14.01 -2.57 3.92
N ALA A 199 -13.62 -3.44 4.87
CA ALA A 199 -13.72 -3.17 6.29
C ALA A 199 -12.90 -1.92 6.68
N LEU A 200 -11.64 -1.84 6.26
CA LEU A 200 -10.79 -0.70 6.57
C LEU A 200 -11.31 0.61 5.94
N VAL A 201 -11.82 0.56 4.71
CA VAL A 201 -12.46 1.72 4.07
C VAL A 201 -13.72 2.15 4.83
N GLN A 202 -14.54 1.19 5.28
CA GLN A 202 -15.72 1.47 6.09
C GLN A 202 -15.38 2.08 7.46
N ASP A 203 -14.32 1.61 8.09
CA ASP A 203 -13.84 2.15 9.38
C ASP A 203 -13.40 3.61 9.22
N ILE A 204 -12.61 3.90 8.17
CA ILE A 204 -12.16 5.27 7.88
C ILE A 204 -13.36 6.15 7.52
N ASN A 205 -14.32 5.64 6.72
CA ASN A 205 -15.54 6.37 6.37
C ASN A 205 -16.38 6.71 7.59
N SER A 206 -16.49 5.79 8.56
CA SER A 206 -17.18 6.01 9.82
C SER A 206 -16.49 7.12 10.63
N TRP A 207 -15.15 7.10 10.72
CA TRP A 207 -14.38 8.16 11.39
C TRP A 207 -14.50 9.53 10.71
N LEU A 208 -14.59 9.58 9.38
CA LEU A 208 -14.82 10.83 8.64
C LEU A 208 -16.20 11.43 8.93
N GLN A 209 -17.19 10.59 9.21
CA GLN A 209 -18.56 10.98 9.51
C GLN A 209 -18.81 11.22 11.00
N ASP A 210 -17.88 10.80 11.86
CA ASP A 210 -17.94 11.07 13.28
C ASP A 210 -17.97 12.59 13.52
N GLY A 211 -19.11 13.06 14.04
CA GLY A 211 -19.35 14.45 14.41
C GLY A 211 -18.56 14.89 15.64
N SER A 212 -17.84 13.97 16.31
CA SER A 212 -16.98 14.29 17.42
C SER A 212 -15.82 15.21 17.00
N HIS A 213 -15.49 16.18 17.86
CA HIS A 213 -14.41 17.14 17.63
C HIS A 213 -13.03 16.62 18.09
N GLY A 214 -12.89 15.32 18.35
CA GLY A 214 -11.73 14.74 19.02
C GLY A 214 -10.50 14.59 18.11
N VAL A 215 -10.51 13.55 17.26
CA VAL A 215 -9.33 13.18 16.47
C VAL A 215 -9.45 13.67 15.02
N THR A 216 -8.52 14.54 14.63
CA THR A 216 -8.48 15.19 13.31
C THR A 216 -7.61 14.46 12.29
N ILE A 217 -6.71 13.57 12.73
CA ILE A 217 -5.72 12.93 11.86
C ILE A 217 -5.83 11.40 11.90
N ALA A 218 -5.84 10.78 10.72
CA ALA A 218 -5.71 9.33 10.53
C ALA A 218 -4.40 9.01 9.79
N LEU A 219 -3.58 8.13 10.37
CA LEU A 219 -2.33 7.66 9.80
C LEU A 219 -2.51 6.25 9.22
N LEU A 220 -2.46 6.13 7.89
CA LEU A 220 -2.46 4.85 7.18
C LEU A 220 -1.00 4.46 6.91
N TYR A 221 -0.52 3.40 7.54
CA TYR A 221 0.88 2.97 7.42
C TYR A 221 1.02 1.49 7.05
N GLY A 222 2.19 1.11 6.58
CA GLY A 222 2.52 -0.27 6.18
C GLY A 222 3.58 -0.32 5.10
N ILE A 223 3.93 -1.53 4.65
CA ILE A 223 5.01 -1.76 3.69
C ILE A 223 4.73 -1.11 2.32
N GLY A 224 5.79 -0.89 1.52
CA GLY A 224 5.64 -0.41 0.14
C GLY A 224 4.78 -1.35 -0.70
N GLY A 225 3.87 -0.83 -1.51
CA GLY A 225 3.02 -1.67 -2.40
C GLY A 225 1.79 -2.32 -1.75
N VAL A 226 1.55 -2.13 -0.44
CA VAL A 226 0.41 -2.77 0.27
C VAL A 226 -0.98 -2.21 -0.07
N GLY A 227 -1.05 -1.06 -0.75
CA GLY A 227 -2.31 -0.45 -1.23
C GLY A 227 -2.79 0.80 -0.47
N LYS A 228 -1.96 1.41 0.38
CA LYS A 228 -2.31 2.64 1.14
C LYS A 228 -2.90 3.75 0.27
N THR A 229 -2.21 4.10 -0.82
CA THR A 229 -2.66 5.14 -1.77
C THR A 229 -3.99 4.80 -2.41
N ALA A 230 -4.24 3.53 -2.75
CA ALA A 230 -5.51 3.09 -3.33
C ALA A 230 -6.66 3.22 -2.32
N ILE A 231 -6.42 2.87 -1.05
CA ILE A 231 -7.39 3.05 0.05
C ILE A 231 -7.69 4.53 0.23
N ALA A 232 -6.66 5.38 0.32
CA ALA A 232 -6.85 6.82 0.51
C ALA A 232 -7.62 7.48 -0.63
N LYS A 233 -7.35 7.08 -1.89
CA LYS A 233 -8.13 7.51 -3.07
C LYS A 233 -9.58 7.05 -2.99
N SER A 234 -9.83 5.79 -2.63
CA SER A 234 -11.17 5.24 -2.48
C SER A 234 -11.98 5.99 -1.42
N VAL A 235 -11.40 6.21 -0.24
CA VAL A 235 -12.01 6.98 0.85
C VAL A 235 -12.26 8.43 0.43
N PHE A 236 -11.30 9.08 -0.24
CA PHE A 236 -11.46 10.46 -0.69
C PHE A 236 -12.61 10.58 -1.68
N ASN A 237 -12.63 9.73 -2.72
CA ASN A 237 -13.72 9.68 -3.71
C ASN A 237 -15.08 9.46 -3.04
N GLN A 238 -15.13 8.75 -1.91
CA GLN A 238 -16.36 8.46 -1.18
C GLN A 238 -16.86 9.55 -0.25
N ASN A 239 -16.03 10.53 0.10
CA ASN A 239 -16.39 11.50 1.13
C ASN A 239 -16.09 12.96 0.77
N TYR A 240 -15.41 13.26 -0.34
CA TYR A 240 -15.00 14.63 -0.67
C TYR A 240 -16.18 15.62 -0.69
N TYR A 241 -17.37 15.21 -1.11
CA TYR A 241 -18.58 16.05 -1.17
C TYR A 241 -19.15 16.40 0.22
N LYS A 242 -18.73 15.71 1.29
CA LYS A 242 -19.18 15.95 2.68
C LYS A 242 -18.42 17.08 3.37
N PHE A 243 -17.41 17.64 2.71
CA PHE A 243 -16.55 18.70 3.20
C PHE A 243 -16.66 19.92 2.28
N GLU A 244 -16.54 21.12 2.86
CA GLU A 244 -16.59 22.38 2.12
C GLU A 244 -15.43 22.42 1.12
N GLU A 245 -14.22 22.22 1.66
CA GLU A 245 -12.98 22.21 0.89
C GLU A 245 -12.31 20.84 0.92
N LYS A 246 -11.54 20.53 -0.13
CA LYS A 246 -10.84 19.26 -0.23
C LYS A 246 -9.55 19.37 -1.01
N SER A 247 -8.53 18.66 -0.56
CA SER A 247 -7.27 18.54 -1.32
C SER A 247 -6.67 17.16 -1.17
N PHE A 248 -6.11 16.66 -2.28
CA PHE A 248 -5.34 15.42 -2.31
C PHE A 248 -3.95 15.75 -2.85
N LEU A 249 -2.97 15.71 -1.96
CA LEU A 249 -1.58 16.00 -2.25
C LEU A 249 -0.86 14.68 -2.53
N SER A 250 -0.78 14.32 -3.81
CA SER A 250 -0.12 13.10 -4.27
C SER A 250 1.40 13.23 -4.35
N ASN A 251 2.08 12.12 -4.10
CA ASN A 251 3.54 11.96 -4.24
C ASN A 251 4.35 12.98 -3.42
N PHE A 252 4.10 13.04 -2.11
CA PHE A 252 4.76 14.00 -1.22
C PHE A 252 6.30 13.91 -1.25
N ARG A 253 6.84 12.71 -1.47
CA ARG A 253 8.30 12.48 -1.55
C ARG A 253 8.99 13.11 -2.75
N SER A 254 8.31 13.24 -3.89
CA SER A 254 8.96 13.67 -5.14
C SER A 254 8.69 15.14 -5.50
N LYS A 255 7.74 15.78 -4.84
CA LYS A 255 7.38 17.18 -5.08
C LYS A 255 8.09 18.12 -4.13
N ASP A 256 8.45 19.28 -4.66
CA ASP A 256 8.89 20.40 -3.84
C ASP A 256 7.79 20.86 -2.87
N ILE A 257 8.19 21.24 -1.66
CA ILE A 257 7.24 21.64 -0.60
C ILE A 257 6.42 22.86 -1.04
N VAL A 258 7.03 23.87 -1.68
CA VAL A 258 6.31 25.07 -2.11
C VAL A 258 5.29 24.72 -3.20
N CYS A 259 5.61 23.77 -4.08
CA CYS A 259 4.65 23.23 -5.05
C CYS A 259 3.43 22.59 -4.36
N LEU A 260 3.65 21.79 -3.31
CA LEU A 260 2.57 21.20 -2.51
C LEU A 260 1.74 22.26 -1.79
N GLN A 261 2.37 23.31 -1.25
CA GLN A 261 1.68 24.43 -0.60
C GLN A 261 0.79 25.20 -1.60
N ARG A 262 1.31 25.52 -2.78
CA ARG A 262 0.54 26.16 -3.86
C ARG A 262 -0.63 25.30 -4.30
N GLN A 263 -0.43 23.98 -4.44
CA GLN A 263 -1.49 23.05 -4.79
C GLN A 263 -2.59 23.04 -3.72
N LEU A 264 -2.22 22.97 -2.43
CA LEU A 264 -3.18 22.97 -1.32
C LEU A 264 -4.01 24.26 -1.29
N LEU A 265 -3.34 25.41 -1.40
CA LEU A 265 -4.01 26.71 -1.42
C LEU A 265 -4.92 26.88 -2.64
N PHE A 266 -4.48 26.41 -3.81
CA PHE A 266 -5.31 26.41 -5.01
C PHE A 266 -6.56 25.55 -4.81
N ASP A 267 -6.41 24.35 -4.23
CA ASP A 267 -7.51 23.43 -3.99
C ASP A 267 -8.53 23.98 -2.98
N ILE A 268 -8.09 24.74 -1.97
CA ILE A 268 -8.95 25.30 -0.89
C ILE A 268 -9.55 26.65 -1.26
N LEU A 269 -8.80 27.52 -1.93
CA LEU A 269 -9.20 28.90 -2.20
C LEU A 269 -9.66 29.11 -3.65
N ASN A 270 -9.48 28.10 -4.50
CA ASN A 270 -9.76 28.12 -5.92
C ASN A 270 -9.12 29.33 -6.64
N LYS A 271 -7.91 29.70 -6.21
CA LYS A 271 -7.12 30.81 -6.77
C LYS A 271 -5.65 30.47 -6.73
N THR A 272 -4.93 30.89 -7.76
CA THR A 272 -3.47 30.78 -7.81
C THR A 272 -2.87 31.75 -6.81
N ILE A 273 -2.05 31.25 -5.90
CA ILE A 273 -1.39 32.05 -4.88
C ILE A 273 0.11 32.00 -5.10
N GLU A 274 0.72 33.17 -5.20
CA GLU A 274 2.17 33.30 -5.20
C GLU A 274 2.72 33.02 -3.80
N ILE A 275 3.77 32.21 -3.76
CA ILE A 275 4.49 31.85 -2.54
C ILE A 275 5.96 32.02 -2.87
N ASN A 276 6.65 32.93 -2.19
CA ASN A 276 8.07 33.20 -2.42
C ASN A 276 8.95 32.18 -1.71
N ASP A 277 8.54 31.78 -0.50
CA ASP A 277 9.24 30.79 0.32
C ASP A 277 8.27 29.92 1.12
N HIS A 278 8.79 28.83 1.68
CA HIS A 278 7.98 27.84 2.40
C HIS A 278 7.36 28.35 3.71
N ASP A 279 7.95 29.35 4.37
CA ASP A 279 7.41 29.94 5.61
C ASP A 279 6.22 30.85 5.29
N GLU A 280 6.28 31.61 4.20
CA GLU A 280 5.13 32.35 3.67
C GLU A 280 3.97 31.40 3.35
N GLY A 281 4.26 30.27 2.69
CA GLY A 281 3.25 29.27 2.36
C GLY A 281 2.56 28.68 3.59
N ILE A 282 3.31 28.42 4.66
CA ILE A 282 2.80 27.95 5.96
C ILE A 282 1.74 28.92 6.50
N LEU A 283 2.05 30.21 6.55
CA LEU A 283 1.14 31.22 7.10
C LEU A 283 -0.15 31.33 6.28
N LYS A 284 -0.03 31.33 4.94
CA LYS A 284 -1.22 31.38 4.06
C LYS A 284 -2.10 30.15 4.19
N ILE A 285 -1.51 28.96 4.38
CA ILE A 285 -2.28 27.73 4.57
C ILE A 285 -3.03 27.76 5.89
N LYS A 286 -2.38 28.22 6.97
CA LYS A 286 -3.03 28.41 8.27
C LYS A 286 -4.29 29.28 8.15
N ASP A 287 -4.19 30.41 7.47
CA ASP A 287 -5.31 31.33 7.27
C ASP A 287 -6.41 30.73 6.36
N ALA A 288 -6.03 29.87 5.41
CA ALA A 288 -6.99 29.18 4.55
C ALA A 288 -7.80 28.10 5.30
N LEU A 289 -7.17 27.39 6.24
CA LEU A 289 -7.74 26.23 6.93
C LEU A 289 -8.57 26.56 8.18
N CYS A 290 -8.31 27.71 8.83
CA CYS A 290 -8.88 28.03 10.14
C CYS A 290 -10.41 28.22 10.15
N CYS A 291 -11.00 28.56 9.00
CA CYS A 291 -12.42 28.88 8.89
C CYS A 291 -13.23 27.91 8.01
N ARG A 292 -12.62 26.84 7.49
CA ARG A 292 -13.25 25.96 6.50
C ARG A 292 -13.18 24.50 6.92
N ARG A 293 -14.30 23.79 6.79
CA ARG A 293 -14.34 22.35 7.06
C ARG A 293 -13.70 21.61 5.88
N THR A 294 -12.47 21.15 6.05
CA THR A 294 -11.63 20.62 4.96
C THR A 294 -11.27 19.15 5.13
N LEU A 295 -11.32 18.39 4.03
CA LEU A 295 -10.72 17.05 3.93
C LEU A 295 -9.39 17.12 3.19
N ILE A 296 -8.30 16.72 3.86
CA ILE A 296 -6.97 16.72 3.25
C ILE A 296 -6.41 15.30 3.23
N VAL A 297 -5.91 14.85 2.09
CA VAL A 297 -5.11 13.63 1.98
C VAL A 297 -3.68 14.00 1.64
N LEU A 298 -2.74 13.56 2.49
CA LEU A 298 -1.31 13.67 2.26
C LEU A 298 -0.79 12.27 1.91
N ASP A 299 -0.56 12.03 0.61
CA ASP A 299 -0.18 10.72 0.13
C ASP A 299 1.35 10.59 0.03
N ASP A 300 1.86 9.55 0.71
CA ASP A 300 3.24 9.09 0.66
C ASP A 300 4.22 10.04 1.37
N VAL A 301 3.90 10.41 2.61
CA VAL A 301 4.74 11.26 3.49
C VAL A 301 5.83 10.41 4.16
N ASP A 302 7.09 10.86 4.14
CA ASP A 302 8.23 10.13 4.74
C ASP A 302 8.73 10.75 6.06
N LYS A 303 8.86 12.08 6.11
CA LYS A 303 9.44 12.81 7.24
C LYS A 303 8.44 13.76 7.90
N ARG A 304 8.49 13.87 9.22
CA ARG A 304 7.65 14.77 10.02
C ARG A 304 7.81 16.24 9.61
N ASP A 305 9.03 16.65 9.26
CA ASP A 305 9.29 18.03 8.84
C ASP A 305 8.54 18.40 7.55
N GLN A 306 8.36 17.45 6.63
CA GLN A 306 7.57 17.67 5.42
C GLN A 306 6.09 17.89 5.77
N PHE A 307 5.56 17.08 6.68
CA PHE A 307 4.20 17.22 7.19
C PHE A 307 3.98 18.58 7.86
N ASN A 308 4.91 18.97 8.75
CA ASN A 308 4.84 20.23 9.50
C ASN A 308 4.85 21.46 8.58
N LYS A 309 5.55 21.40 7.44
CA LYS A 309 5.58 22.49 6.46
C LYS A 309 4.28 22.68 5.67
N ILE A 310 3.35 21.73 5.71
CA ILE A 310 2.05 21.84 5.04
C ILE A 310 0.93 22.12 6.04
N ILE A 311 0.81 21.34 7.12
CA ILE A 311 -0.34 21.41 8.02
C ILE A 311 -0.06 22.19 9.30
N GLY A 312 1.21 22.39 9.67
CA GLY A 312 1.59 23.02 10.93
C GLY A 312 1.11 22.27 12.16
N MET A 313 1.83 22.36 13.27
CA MET A 313 1.38 21.69 14.50
C MET A 313 0.32 22.50 15.26
N GLN A 314 -0.69 21.75 15.73
CA GLN A 314 -1.64 22.03 16.83
C GLN A 314 -2.49 23.31 16.73
N ASN A 315 -3.53 23.33 15.86
CA ASN A 315 -4.80 24.10 15.98
C ASN A 315 -5.21 24.93 14.74
N TRP A 316 -4.68 24.66 13.54
CA TRP A 316 -5.08 25.42 12.34
C TRP A 316 -6.42 24.98 11.75
N LEU A 317 -6.90 23.80 12.13
CA LEU A 317 -8.03 23.17 11.47
C LEU A 317 -9.34 23.64 12.09
N CYS A 318 -10.25 24.10 11.24
CA CYS A 318 -11.64 24.29 11.63
C CYS A 318 -12.22 22.98 12.20
N LYS A 319 -13.20 23.11 13.12
CA LYS A 319 -13.88 21.95 13.71
C LYS A 319 -14.53 21.11 12.61
N GLY A 320 -14.33 19.79 12.69
CA GLY A 320 -14.88 18.83 11.72
C GLY A 320 -14.03 18.64 10.47
N SER A 321 -12.90 19.33 10.31
CA SER A 321 -11.88 19.01 9.31
C SER A 321 -11.22 17.68 9.61
N LYS A 322 -10.73 16.98 8.59
CA LYS A 322 -10.12 15.65 8.72
C LYS A 322 -8.90 15.55 7.80
N ILE A 323 -7.82 14.94 8.30
CA ILE A 323 -6.59 14.70 7.55
C ILE A 323 -6.28 13.22 7.51
N ILE A 324 -6.05 12.68 6.32
CA ILE A 324 -5.58 11.32 6.10
C ILE A 324 -4.13 11.41 5.61
N VAL A 325 -3.23 10.72 6.29
CA VAL A 325 -1.82 10.65 5.91
C VAL A 325 -1.48 9.22 5.54
N THR A 326 -1.00 8.97 4.33
CA THR A 326 -0.40 7.68 3.99
C THR A 326 1.12 7.75 4.16
N THR A 327 1.71 6.76 4.83
CA THR A 327 3.14 6.75 5.09
C THR A 327 3.71 5.33 5.09
N ARG A 328 5.03 5.22 4.88
CA ARG A 328 5.79 3.99 5.15
C ARG A 328 6.52 4.06 6.49
N ASN A 329 6.41 5.17 7.21
CA ASN A 329 7.09 5.44 8.47
C ASN A 329 6.06 5.65 9.59
N LYS A 330 5.71 4.59 10.33
CA LYS A 330 4.80 4.68 11.49
C LYS A 330 5.40 5.47 12.66
N GLY A 331 6.73 5.59 12.71
CA GLY A 331 7.47 6.37 13.71
C GLY A 331 7.46 7.87 13.45
N MET A 332 6.86 8.34 12.35
CA MET A 332 6.82 9.77 11.99
C MET A 332 6.21 10.67 13.08
N PHE A 333 5.29 10.13 13.89
CA PHE A 333 4.68 10.82 15.02
C PHE A 333 4.87 9.98 16.29
N SER A 334 5.33 10.59 17.38
CA SER A 334 5.32 9.90 18.69
C SER A 334 3.89 9.84 19.24
N ALA A 335 3.60 8.85 20.09
CA ALA A 335 2.27 8.65 20.67
C ALA A 335 1.74 9.86 21.44
N ASN A 336 2.64 10.71 21.94
CA ASN A 336 2.32 11.88 22.77
C ASN A 336 2.26 13.20 21.97
N ASP A 337 2.57 13.20 20.67
CA ASP A 337 2.72 14.44 19.89
C ASP A 337 1.37 15.02 19.41
N ILE A 338 0.50 14.16 18.89
CA ILE A 338 -0.77 14.53 18.25
C ILE A 338 -1.77 13.40 18.46
N GLN A 339 -3.01 13.73 18.85
CA GLN A 339 -4.11 12.77 18.85
C GLN A 339 -4.39 12.33 17.41
N GLN A 340 -4.10 11.06 17.12
CA GLN A 340 -4.25 10.47 15.80
C GLN A 340 -4.78 9.05 15.93
N ILE A 341 -5.53 8.61 14.92
CA ILE A 341 -5.90 7.20 14.76
C ILE A 341 -4.89 6.56 13.82
N ARG A 342 -4.42 5.37 14.18
CA ARG A 342 -3.43 4.62 13.41
C ARG A 342 -4.09 3.41 12.76
N TYR A 343 -4.00 3.33 11.45
CA TYR A 343 -4.48 2.21 10.65
C TYR A 343 -3.28 1.50 10.00
N LYS A 344 -2.94 0.30 10.50
CA LYS A 344 -2.01 -0.59 9.81
C LYS A 344 -2.74 -1.19 8.60
N VAL A 345 -2.19 -0.98 7.40
CA VAL A 345 -2.71 -1.64 6.20
C VAL A 345 -2.08 -3.02 6.11
N GLU A 346 -2.86 -4.03 6.44
CA GLU A 346 -2.43 -5.43 6.43
C GLU A 346 -2.29 -5.97 4.99
N LEU A 347 -1.55 -7.08 4.86
CA LEU A 347 -1.47 -7.85 3.63
C LEU A 347 -2.86 -8.43 3.26
N LEU A 348 -3.02 -8.83 2.00
CA LEU A 348 -4.19 -9.61 1.62
C LEU A 348 -4.05 -11.04 2.13
N ASP A 349 -5.16 -11.65 2.53
CA ASP A 349 -5.21 -13.09 2.75
C ASP A 349 -5.04 -13.86 1.44
N ASP A 350 -4.78 -15.16 1.55
CA ASP A 350 -4.50 -16.05 0.43
C ASP A 350 -5.63 -16.10 -0.61
N GLU A 351 -6.88 -16.07 -0.18
CA GLU A 351 -8.04 -16.11 -1.08
C GLU A 351 -8.18 -14.80 -1.86
N LYS A 352 -8.08 -13.66 -1.18
CA LYS A 352 -8.11 -12.33 -1.81
C LYS A 352 -6.90 -12.07 -2.69
N SER A 353 -5.76 -12.65 -2.34
CA SER A 353 -4.55 -12.61 -3.14
C SER A 353 -4.71 -13.38 -4.44
N LEU A 354 -5.29 -14.59 -4.37
CA LEU A 354 -5.61 -15.37 -5.56
C LEU A 354 -6.63 -14.65 -6.44
N GLU A 355 -7.67 -14.06 -5.85
CA GLU A 355 -8.68 -13.29 -6.58
C GLU A 355 -8.03 -12.13 -7.35
N LEU A 356 -7.21 -11.32 -6.66
CA LEU A 356 -6.52 -10.19 -7.27
C LEU A 356 -5.56 -10.63 -8.37
N PHE A 357 -4.74 -11.65 -8.10
CA PHE A 357 -3.82 -12.19 -9.09
C PHE A 357 -4.56 -12.69 -10.33
N SER A 358 -5.65 -13.45 -10.14
CA SER A 358 -6.43 -14.04 -11.22
C SER A 358 -7.05 -12.99 -12.12
N TRP A 359 -7.53 -11.88 -11.56
CA TRP A 359 -8.03 -10.76 -12.37
C TRP A 359 -6.94 -10.15 -13.25
N ASN A 360 -5.72 -10.01 -12.74
CA ASN A 360 -4.60 -9.44 -13.50
C ASN A 360 -4.02 -10.42 -14.54
N ALA A 361 -4.04 -11.73 -14.25
CA ALA A 361 -3.48 -12.75 -15.12
C ALA A 361 -4.47 -13.28 -16.17
N PHE A 362 -5.74 -13.44 -15.79
CA PHE A 362 -6.76 -14.14 -16.60
C PHE A 362 -7.98 -13.27 -16.93
N GLY A 363 -8.12 -12.08 -16.32
CA GLY A 363 -9.31 -11.25 -16.49
C GLY A 363 -10.56 -11.82 -15.82
N GLN A 364 -10.42 -12.73 -14.85
CA GLN A 364 -11.51 -13.33 -14.08
C GLN A 364 -11.08 -13.62 -12.64
N ALA A 365 -12.05 -13.80 -11.74
CA ALA A 365 -11.79 -13.95 -10.31
C ALA A 365 -11.03 -15.22 -9.91
N ASN A 366 -11.03 -16.25 -10.76
CA ASN A 366 -10.42 -17.55 -10.47
C ASN A 366 -9.41 -17.95 -11.55
N PRO A 367 -8.38 -18.74 -11.23
CA PRO A 367 -7.47 -19.26 -12.22
C PRO A 367 -8.18 -20.15 -13.26
N VAL A 368 -7.65 -20.16 -14.48
CA VAL A 368 -8.09 -21.09 -15.54
C VAL A 368 -7.52 -22.50 -15.26
N ASP A 369 -8.24 -23.54 -15.68
CA ASP A 369 -7.86 -24.93 -15.47
C ASP A 369 -6.42 -25.24 -15.94
N GLY A 370 -5.67 -25.86 -15.03
CA GLY A 370 -4.25 -26.19 -15.20
C GLY A 370 -3.27 -25.03 -15.08
N PHE A 371 -3.72 -23.84 -14.67
CA PHE A 371 -2.87 -22.78 -14.09
C PHE A 371 -3.07 -22.62 -12.57
N VAL A 372 -3.97 -23.40 -11.97
CA VAL A 372 -4.33 -23.31 -10.54
C VAL A 372 -3.12 -23.49 -9.63
N GLU A 373 -2.33 -24.54 -9.82
CA GLU A 373 -1.15 -24.81 -8.99
C GLU A 373 -0.08 -23.72 -9.12
N GLY A 374 0.22 -23.30 -10.35
CA GLY A 374 1.15 -22.20 -10.61
C GLY A 374 0.69 -20.88 -9.99
N SER A 375 -0.61 -20.59 -10.05
CA SER A 375 -1.21 -19.41 -9.43
C SER A 375 -1.01 -19.41 -7.91
N TRP A 376 -1.24 -20.55 -7.26
CA TRP A 376 -1.01 -20.69 -5.82
C TRP A 376 0.46 -20.52 -5.43
N ARG A 377 1.40 -21.06 -6.22
CA ARG A 377 2.84 -20.83 -5.99
C ARG A 377 3.22 -19.35 -6.07
N ILE A 378 2.69 -18.63 -7.06
CA ILE A 378 2.93 -17.18 -7.21
C ILE A 378 2.30 -16.40 -6.07
N VAL A 379 1.05 -16.71 -5.70
CA VAL A 379 0.36 -16.07 -4.57
C VAL A 379 1.15 -16.26 -3.28
N HIS A 380 1.62 -17.47 -3.02
CA HIS A 380 2.45 -17.78 -1.86
C HIS A 380 3.76 -16.99 -1.87
N HIS A 381 4.43 -16.90 -3.02
CA HIS A 381 5.64 -16.09 -3.17
C HIS A 381 5.39 -14.58 -2.94
N CYS A 382 4.26 -14.06 -3.43
CA CYS A 382 3.89 -12.66 -3.25
C CYS A 382 3.42 -12.35 -1.82
N ASN A 383 2.98 -13.37 -1.08
CA ASN A 383 2.58 -13.34 0.32
C ASN A 383 1.64 -12.17 0.65
N GLY A 384 0.60 -12.00 -0.17
CA GLY A 384 -0.44 -11.00 0.08
C GLY A 384 -0.11 -9.57 -0.30
N LEU A 385 1.01 -9.29 -0.98
CA LEU A 385 1.37 -7.96 -1.44
C LEU A 385 0.66 -7.57 -2.76
N PRO A 386 -0.32 -6.63 -2.76
CA PRO A 386 -1.14 -6.33 -3.94
C PRO A 386 -0.33 -5.86 -5.16
N LEU A 387 0.70 -5.03 -4.94
CA LEU A 387 1.56 -4.57 -6.03
C LEU A 387 2.24 -5.75 -6.74
N ALA A 388 2.79 -6.70 -5.98
CA ALA A 388 3.49 -7.85 -6.56
C ALA A 388 2.52 -8.75 -7.33
N LEU A 389 1.35 -9.03 -6.75
CA LEU A 389 0.28 -9.80 -7.40
C LEU A 389 -0.16 -9.16 -8.73
N GLY A 390 -0.33 -7.84 -8.74
CA GLY A 390 -0.72 -7.09 -9.94
C GLY A 390 0.35 -7.13 -11.02
N VAL A 391 1.59 -6.76 -10.68
CA VAL A 391 2.72 -6.71 -11.63
C VAL A 391 3.00 -8.09 -12.23
N ILE A 392 3.10 -9.12 -11.39
CA ILE A 392 3.40 -10.48 -11.84
C ILE A 392 2.22 -11.04 -12.65
N GLY A 393 0.98 -10.86 -12.17
CA GLY A 393 -0.21 -11.29 -12.89
C GLY A 393 -0.29 -10.68 -14.29
N SER A 394 -0.12 -9.36 -14.41
CA SER A 394 -0.09 -8.68 -15.71
C SER A 394 1.04 -9.17 -16.62
N SER A 395 2.23 -9.45 -16.08
CA SER A 395 3.37 -9.95 -16.87
C SER A 395 3.14 -11.35 -17.48
N LEU A 396 2.34 -12.16 -16.80
CA LEU A 396 2.02 -13.55 -17.18
C LEU A 396 0.72 -13.66 -17.97
N SER A 397 -0.01 -12.55 -18.11
CA SER A 397 -1.27 -12.49 -18.83
C SER A 397 -1.08 -12.92 -20.29
N GLY A 398 -1.93 -13.86 -20.73
CA GLY A 398 -1.89 -14.45 -22.07
C GLY A 398 -0.69 -15.34 -22.39
N LYS A 399 0.17 -15.66 -21.41
CA LYS A 399 1.35 -16.54 -21.61
C LYS A 399 0.99 -18.02 -21.43
N GLY A 400 1.69 -18.89 -22.15
CA GLY A 400 1.57 -20.35 -22.02
C GLY A 400 2.25 -20.92 -20.77
N ARG A 401 1.96 -22.19 -20.44
CA ARG A 401 2.45 -22.86 -19.22
C ARG A 401 3.98 -22.90 -19.10
N GLU A 402 4.69 -23.14 -20.19
CA GLU A 402 6.15 -23.17 -20.19
C GLU A 402 6.77 -21.85 -19.70
N ILE A 403 6.18 -20.71 -20.09
CA ILE A 403 6.63 -19.39 -19.66
C ILE A 403 6.31 -19.17 -18.18
N TRP A 404 5.17 -19.66 -17.69
CA TRP A 404 4.82 -19.60 -16.27
C TRP A 404 5.81 -20.40 -15.41
N GLU A 405 6.15 -21.62 -15.83
CA GLU A 405 7.13 -22.46 -15.14
C GLU A 405 8.52 -21.82 -15.16
N SER A 406 8.91 -21.22 -16.29
CA SER A 406 10.17 -20.47 -16.40
C SER A 406 10.18 -19.24 -15.49
N ALA A 407 9.08 -18.49 -15.43
CA ALA A 407 8.95 -17.31 -14.57
C ALA A 407 8.98 -17.68 -13.08
N LEU A 408 8.33 -18.78 -12.69
CA LEU A 408 8.39 -19.32 -11.33
C LEU A 408 9.83 -19.67 -10.91
N LYS A 409 10.56 -20.38 -11.77
CA LYS A 409 11.98 -20.70 -11.55
C LYS A 409 12.83 -19.43 -11.45
N GLN A 410 12.54 -18.41 -12.26
CA GLN A 410 13.25 -17.14 -12.19
C GLN A 410 12.97 -16.39 -10.88
N MET A 411 11.73 -16.36 -10.41
CA MET A 411 11.33 -15.67 -9.16
C MET A 411 11.92 -16.32 -7.91
N GLU A 412 12.19 -17.62 -7.95
CA GLU A 412 12.93 -18.32 -6.89
C GLU A 412 14.39 -17.84 -6.79
N MET A 413 14.95 -17.31 -7.89
CA MET A 413 16.35 -16.89 -7.98
C MET A 413 16.55 -15.38 -7.86
N ILE A 414 15.72 -14.59 -8.54
CA ILE A 414 15.88 -13.13 -8.67
C ILE A 414 14.52 -12.45 -8.44
N PRO A 415 14.44 -11.47 -7.53
CA PRO A 415 13.23 -10.69 -7.34
C PRO A 415 12.79 -9.99 -8.64
N ASN A 416 11.48 -9.86 -8.85
CA ASN A 416 10.97 -9.09 -9.98
C ASN A 416 11.41 -7.62 -9.87
N PHE A 417 12.01 -7.09 -10.93
CA PHE A 417 12.64 -5.76 -10.94
C PHE A 417 11.67 -4.62 -10.60
N ASP A 418 10.45 -4.62 -11.14
CA ASP A 418 9.48 -3.55 -10.89
C ASP A 418 8.97 -3.56 -9.45
N VAL A 419 8.76 -4.76 -8.90
CA VAL A 419 8.40 -4.95 -7.49
C VAL A 419 9.55 -4.50 -6.59
N GLN A 420 10.78 -4.93 -6.90
CA GLN A 420 11.98 -4.57 -6.16
C GLN A 420 12.17 -3.05 -6.10
N LYS A 421 12.03 -2.36 -7.23
CA LYS A 421 12.17 -0.91 -7.32
C LYS A 421 11.23 -0.17 -6.37
N VAL A 422 9.98 -0.61 -6.22
CA VAL A 422 9.02 0.05 -5.32
C VAL A 422 9.31 -0.25 -3.85
N LEU A 423 9.73 -1.47 -3.53
CA LEU A 423 10.11 -1.85 -2.16
C LEU A 423 11.39 -1.12 -1.74
N GLN A 424 12.35 -0.96 -2.66
CA GLN A 424 13.67 -0.39 -2.39
C GLN A 424 13.62 1.07 -1.99
N ILE A 425 12.58 1.81 -2.39
CA ILE A 425 12.41 3.20 -1.98
C ILE A 425 12.45 3.34 -0.45
N SER A 426 11.88 2.40 0.31
CA SER A 426 11.95 2.48 1.78
C SER A 426 13.35 2.27 2.34
N TYR A 427 14.17 1.47 1.66
CA TYR A 427 15.58 1.23 1.99
C TYR A 427 16.46 2.42 1.62
N ASP A 428 16.26 3.01 0.43
CA ASP A 428 17.06 4.12 -0.05
C ASP A 428 16.94 5.36 0.86
N PHE A 429 15.77 5.55 1.46
CA PHE A 429 15.44 6.63 2.40
C PHE A 429 15.96 6.41 3.83
N LEU A 430 16.64 5.29 4.13
CA LEU A 430 17.35 5.12 5.39
C LEU A 430 18.52 6.10 5.48
N ASP A 431 18.60 6.86 6.57
CA ASP A 431 19.62 7.88 6.77
C ASP A 431 20.94 7.23 7.23
N GLY A 432 21.97 7.28 6.37
CA GLY A 432 23.32 6.78 6.63
C GLY A 432 23.54 5.29 6.30
N ASP A 433 24.81 4.88 6.34
CA ASP A 433 25.22 3.52 5.94
C ASP A 433 24.92 2.48 7.02
N TYR A 434 24.87 2.87 8.30
CA TYR A 434 24.65 1.94 9.40
C TYR A 434 23.27 1.25 9.34
N PRO A 435 22.12 1.97 9.24
CA PRO A 435 20.81 1.31 9.15
C PRO A 435 20.64 0.47 7.87
N LYS A 436 21.30 0.88 6.78
CA LYS A 436 21.34 0.11 5.53
C LYS A 436 22.07 -1.21 5.71
N ASN A 437 23.28 -1.18 6.27
CA ASN A 437 24.03 -2.39 6.57
C ASN A 437 23.31 -3.31 7.56
N LEU A 438 22.66 -2.73 8.58
CA LEU A 438 21.84 -3.46 9.54
C LEU A 438 20.67 -4.18 8.87
N PHE A 439 19.94 -3.50 7.98
CA PHE A 439 18.87 -4.10 7.18
C PHE A 439 19.37 -5.29 6.35
N LEU A 440 20.51 -5.14 5.66
CA LEU A 440 21.10 -6.21 4.84
C LEU A 440 21.57 -7.40 5.71
N ASP A 441 22.19 -7.13 6.86
CA ASP A 441 22.62 -8.15 7.80
C ASP A 441 21.40 -8.96 8.30
N ILE A 442 20.28 -8.31 8.63
CA ILE A 442 19.03 -8.98 9.03
C ILE A 442 18.43 -9.80 7.88
N ALA A 443 18.36 -9.25 6.67
CA ALA A 443 17.81 -9.92 5.50
C ALA A 443 18.59 -11.20 5.14
N CYS A 444 19.92 -11.15 5.27
CA CYS A 444 20.80 -12.27 4.95
C CYS A 444 20.84 -13.33 6.07
N PHE A 445 20.97 -12.93 7.34
CA PHE A 445 21.38 -13.85 8.42
C PHE A 445 20.42 -13.94 9.60
N PHE A 446 19.69 -12.86 9.94
CA PHE A 446 18.99 -12.77 11.22
C PHE A 446 17.45 -12.80 11.11
N ASN A 447 16.89 -12.91 9.90
CA ASN A 447 15.45 -13.09 9.72
C ASN A 447 14.99 -14.41 10.37
N GLY A 448 14.06 -14.31 11.33
CA GLY A 448 13.54 -15.43 12.13
C GLY A 448 14.30 -15.69 13.43
N MET A 449 15.35 -14.92 13.73
CA MET A 449 16.09 -14.97 15.00
C MET A 449 15.34 -14.20 16.10
N ASP A 450 15.51 -14.62 17.35
CA ASP A 450 15.06 -13.86 18.52
C ASP A 450 15.66 -12.44 18.51
N VAL A 451 14.85 -11.45 18.87
CA VAL A 451 15.25 -10.04 18.80
C VAL A 451 16.40 -9.71 19.74
N ASP A 452 16.43 -10.26 20.95
CA ASP A 452 17.45 -9.96 21.95
C ASP A 452 18.80 -10.60 21.56
N ASP A 453 18.75 -11.82 21.00
CA ASP A 453 19.94 -12.48 20.44
C ASP A 453 20.51 -11.70 19.25
N ALA A 454 19.64 -11.28 18.31
CA ALA A 454 20.07 -10.50 17.16
C ALA A 454 20.70 -9.16 17.59
N VAL A 455 20.09 -8.44 18.52
CA VAL A 455 20.64 -7.19 19.08
C VAL A 455 22.02 -7.42 19.68
N ARG A 456 22.20 -8.47 20.50
CA ARG A 456 23.50 -8.79 21.11
C ARG A 456 24.58 -9.10 20.07
N ILE A 457 24.26 -9.89 19.05
CA ILE A 457 25.18 -10.22 17.97
C ILE A 457 25.58 -8.96 17.20
N LEU A 458 24.61 -8.13 16.84
CA LEU A 458 24.82 -6.91 16.05
C LEU A 458 25.58 -5.83 16.85
N ASP A 459 25.31 -5.70 18.16
CA ASP A 459 26.07 -4.82 19.07
C ASP A 459 27.53 -5.27 19.24
N GLY A 460 27.83 -6.54 18.98
CA GLY A 460 29.20 -7.06 18.92
C GLY A 460 30.01 -6.54 17.73
N LEU A 461 29.35 -6.07 16.66
CA LEU A 461 29.99 -5.37 15.55
C LEU A 461 30.14 -3.88 15.84
N ASP A 462 29.01 -3.25 16.17
CA ASP A 462 28.88 -1.82 16.39
C ASP A 462 27.66 -1.52 17.26
N ARG A 463 27.79 -0.57 18.17
CA ARG A 463 26.79 -0.30 19.22
C ARG A 463 25.54 0.36 18.65
N GLY A 464 24.39 0.04 19.24
CA GLY A 464 23.12 0.71 18.93
C GLY A 464 22.19 -0.10 18.04
N ALA A 465 22.39 -1.43 17.97
CA ALA A 465 21.58 -2.32 17.14
C ALA A 465 20.10 -2.23 17.47
N ARG A 466 19.75 -2.09 18.76
CA ARG A 466 18.34 -1.92 19.18
C ARG A 466 17.68 -0.68 18.57
N PHE A 467 18.35 0.47 18.65
CA PHE A 467 17.84 1.70 18.04
C PHE A 467 17.75 1.59 16.51
N GLY A 468 18.75 0.95 15.88
CA GLY A 468 18.73 0.69 14.46
C GLY A 468 17.55 -0.22 14.04
N ILE A 469 17.28 -1.29 14.79
CA ILE A 469 16.15 -2.20 14.53
C ILE A 469 14.82 -1.49 14.74
N ASP A 470 14.68 -0.69 15.80
CA ASP A 470 13.47 0.10 16.05
C ASP A 470 13.19 1.07 14.88
N ASN A 471 14.23 1.71 14.32
CA ASN A 471 14.09 2.56 13.13
C ASN A 471 13.63 1.78 11.88
N LEU A 472 14.09 0.54 11.70
CA LEU A 472 13.63 -0.33 10.61
C LEU A 472 12.18 -0.77 10.81
N ILE A 473 11.78 -1.02 12.05
CA ILE A 473 10.39 -1.34 12.43
C ILE A 473 9.47 -0.14 12.16
N ASP A 474 9.91 1.06 12.53
CA ASP A 474 9.18 2.28 12.26
C ASP A 474 8.99 2.53 10.77
N ARG A 475 9.94 2.13 9.93
CA ARG A 475 9.83 2.19 8.46
C ARG A 475 9.11 0.99 7.83
N CYS A 476 8.50 0.12 8.64
CA CYS A 476 7.81 -1.09 8.20
C CYS A 476 8.68 -2.00 7.31
N LEU A 477 10.00 -2.00 7.51
CA LEU A 477 10.94 -2.89 6.80
C LEU A 477 11.14 -4.21 7.53
N VAL A 478 11.01 -4.16 8.87
CA VAL A 478 11.13 -5.29 9.80
C VAL A 478 9.93 -5.25 10.75
N GLU A 479 9.49 -6.41 11.21
CA GLU A 479 8.49 -6.55 12.27
C GLU A 479 9.03 -7.51 13.34
N ILE A 480 8.44 -7.46 14.54
CA ILE A 480 8.65 -8.47 15.57
C ILE A 480 7.36 -9.27 15.66
N ASN A 481 7.44 -10.59 15.49
CA ASN A 481 6.28 -11.46 15.56
C ASN A 481 5.89 -11.77 17.03
N SER A 482 4.82 -12.55 17.22
CA SER A 482 4.35 -12.95 18.56
C SER A 482 5.41 -13.67 19.40
N ASP A 483 6.35 -14.34 18.74
CA ASP A 483 7.39 -15.16 19.36
C ASP A 483 8.67 -14.36 19.65
N GLN A 484 8.61 -13.02 19.62
CA GLN A 484 9.74 -12.11 19.80
C GLN A 484 10.87 -12.27 18.77
N ARG A 485 10.54 -12.74 17.56
CA ARG A 485 11.51 -12.93 16.48
C ARG A 485 11.44 -11.82 15.44
N LEU A 486 12.61 -11.44 14.92
CA LEU A 486 12.72 -10.55 13.78
C LEU A 486 12.06 -11.20 12.56
N TRP A 487 11.20 -10.46 11.89
CA TRP A 487 10.50 -10.92 10.70
C TRP A 487 10.51 -9.86 9.61
N MET A 488 10.89 -10.25 8.40
CA MET A 488 10.80 -9.44 7.21
C MET A 488 9.80 -10.09 6.26
N HIS A 489 8.96 -9.26 5.63
CA HIS A 489 8.15 -9.74 4.51
C HIS A 489 9.06 -10.38 3.46
N GLN A 490 8.68 -11.54 2.91
CA GLN A 490 9.52 -12.33 2.01
C GLN A 490 10.11 -11.49 0.86
N LEU A 491 9.27 -10.75 0.13
CA LEU A 491 9.75 -9.88 -0.96
C LEU A 491 10.68 -8.74 -0.50
N VAL A 492 10.54 -8.27 0.75
CA VAL A 492 11.43 -7.23 1.32
C VAL A 492 12.79 -7.84 1.69
N ARG A 493 12.79 -9.04 2.25
CA ARG A 493 13.99 -9.83 2.53
C ARG A 493 14.73 -10.17 1.24
N ASP A 494 14.02 -10.65 0.23
CA ASP A 494 14.60 -11.10 -1.03
C ASP A 494 15.16 -9.91 -1.83
N MET A 495 14.50 -8.75 -1.77
CA MET A 495 15.10 -7.49 -2.24
C MET A 495 16.41 -7.16 -1.51
N GLY A 496 16.45 -7.23 -0.18
CA GLY A 496 17.66 -6.94 0.59
C GLY A 496 18.81 -7.89 0.23
N ARG A 497 18.49 -9.16 0.04
CA ARG A 497 19.42 -10.20 -0.42
C ARG A 497 19.95 -9.94 -1.82
N GLU A 498 19.12 -9.45 -2.73
CA GLU A 498 19.54 -9.06 -4.08
C GLU A 498 20.43 -7.81 -4.06
N ILE A 499 20.12 -6.81 -3.22
CA ILE A 499 20.99 -5.64 -3.02
C ILE A 499 22.37 -6.10 -2.52
N ALA A 500 22.40 -6.97 -1.51
CA ALA A 500 23.65 -7.51 -0.97
C ALA A 500 24.45 -8.32 -2.01
N ARG A 501 23.77 -9.00 -2.94
CA ARG A 501 24.40 -9.74 -4.05
C ARG A 501 25.04 -8.81 -5.08
N GLN A 502 24.47 -7.63 -5.30
CA GLN A 502 24.95 -6.63 -6.26
C GLN A 502 26.15 -5.80 -5.74
N GLU A 503 26.43 -5.82 -4.43
CA GLU A 503 27.63 -5.21 -3.84
C GLU A 503 28.91 -6.01 -4.24
N SER A 504 29.70 -5.52 -5.21
CA SER A 504 30.88 -6.21 -5.80
C SER A 504 32.21 -6.02 -5.00
N PRO A 505 33.32 -6.78 -5.28
CA PRO A 505 33.52 -7.78 -6.35
C PRO A 505 33.28 -9.25 -5.96
N LYS A 506 33.04 -9.62 -4.70
CA LYS A 506 32.88 -11.04 -4.28
C LYS A 506 31.82 -11.28 -3.18
N CYS A 507 30.82 -10.39 -3.06
CA CYS A 507 29.75 -10.38 -2.06
C CYS A 507 30.26 -10.38 -0.60
N GLN A 508 30.04 -9.28 0.13
CA GLN A 508 30.38 -9.25 1.56
C GLN A 508 29.48 -10.20 2.39
N ARG A 509 28.29 -10.51 1.89
CA ARG A 509 27.31 -11.37 2.56
C ARG A 509 26.92 -12.51 1.63
N ILE A 510 27.28 -13.73 2.00
CA ILE A 510 26.92 -14.92 1.23
C ILE A 510 25.88 -15.70 2.03
N TRP A 511 24.67 -15.75 1.49
CA TRP A 511 23.51 -16.41 2.09
C TRP A 511 22.97 -17.54 1.21
N HIS A 512 23.25 -17.51 -0.10
CA HIS A 512 22.86 -18.56 -1.03
C HIS A 512 23.80 -19.76 -0.86
N HIS A 513 23.24 -20.95 -0.62
CA HIS A 513 24.02 -22.12 -0.21
C HIS A 513 24.97 -22.62 -1.31
N GLY A 514 24.58 -22.53 -2.58
CA GLY A 514 25.45 -22.89 -3.71
C GLY A 514 26.69 -21.98 -3.83
N ASP A 515 26.53 -20.68 -3.55
CA ASP A 515 27.62 -19.71 -3.58
C ASP A 515 28.54 -19.93 -2.37
N ALA A 516 27.95 -20.15 -1.19
CA ALA A 516 28.70 -20.47 0.03
C ALA A 516 29.52 -21.75 -0.16
N PHE A 517 28.95 -22.78 -0.77
CA PHE A 517 29.63 -24.03 -1.07
C PHE A 517 30.78 -23.84 -2.05
N THR A 518 30.60 -23.01 -3.08
CA THR A 518 31.65 -22.66 -4.05
C THR A 518 32.82 -21.95 -3.36
N VAL A 519 32.53 -20.97 -2.50
CA VAL A 519 33.56 -20.29 -1.70
C VAL A 519 34.30 -21.26 -0.78
N LEU A 520 33.57 -22.18 -0.12
CA LEU A 520 34.14 -23.19 0.76
C LEU A 520 34.97 -24.27 0.03
N LYS A 521 34.80 -24.44 -1.29
CA LYS A 521 35.71 -25.27 -2.12
C LYS A 521 37.05 -24.60 -2.41
N GLY A 522 37.24 -23.34 -2.01
CA GLY A 522 38.49 -22.61 -2.17
C GLY A 522 38.73 -22.05 -3.57
N THR A 523 37.73 -22.08 -4.46
CA THR A 523 37.83 -21.61 -5.85
C THR A 523 37.82 -20.08 -5.98
N THR A 524 37.43 -19.36 -4.92
CA THR A 524 37.19 -17.91 -4.94
C THR A 524 37.82 -17.24 -3.72
N ASP A 525 38.66 -16.21 -3.86
CA ASP A 525 39.19 -15.50 -2.67
C ASP A 525 38.11 -14.66 -2.00
N ALA A 526 37.92 -14.72 -0.69
CA ALA A 526 36.79 -14.09 -0.01
C ALA A 526 37.28 -13.16 1.11
N GLU A 527 38.35 -12.39 0.84
CA GLU A 527 39.04 -11.59 1.86
C GLU A 527 38.13 -10.55 2.51
N LYS A 528 37.21 -9.95 1.75
CA LYS A 528 36.27 -8.94 2.23
C LYS A 528 34.95 -9.53 2.75
N LEU A 529 34.88 -10.85 2.94
CA LEU A 529 33.66 -11.53 3.37
C LEU A 529 33.34 -11.15 4.82
N ARG A 530 32.17 -10.56 5.01
CA ARG A 530 31.64 -10.19 6.33
C ARG A 530 30.85 -11.35 6.95
N GLY A 531 30.07 -12.07 6.15
CA GLY A 531 29.26 -13.19 6.64
C GLY A 531 29.03 -14.28 5.61
N LEU A 532 28.98 -15.53 6.09
CA LEU A 532 28.71 -16.72 5.29
C LEU A 532 27.71 -17.64 6.01
N SER A 533 26.67 -18.05 5.29
CA SER A 533 25.71 -19.04 5.76
C SER A 533 25.57 -20.18 4.75
N ILE A 534 25.75 -21.41 5.23
CA ILE A 534 25.52 -22.63 4.47
C ILE A 534 24.72 -23.62 5.32
N ASP A 535 23.73 -24.24 4.68
CA ASP A 535 23.06 -25.41 5.20
C ASP A 535 23.15 -26.53 4.16
N MET A 536 23.85 -27.60 4.53
CA MET A 536 24.09 -28.72 3.62
C MET A 536 22.81 -29.49 3.30
N HIS A 537 21.81 -29.47 4.19
CA HIS A 537 20.51 -30.07 3.88
C HIS A 537 19.77 -29.25 2.82
N ALA A 538 19.72 -27.92 2.98
CA ALA A 538 19.07 -27.04 2.01
C ALA A 538 19.76 -27.11 0.64
N LEU A 539 21.10 -27.09 0.62
CA LEU A 539 21.89 -27.28 -0.61
C LEU A 539 21.55 -28.59 -1.34
N MET A 540 21.35 -29.67 -0.59
CA MET A 540 21.01 -30.96 -1.17
C MET A 540 19.55 -31.02 -1.64
N GLU A 541 18.61 -30.36 -0.96
CA GLU A 541 17.23 -30.25 -1.45
C GLU A 541 17.17 -29.52 -2.81
N ASP A 542 17.97 -28.46 -2.98
CA ASP A 542 18.06 -27.69 -4.23
C ASP A 542 18.64 -28.53 -5.38
N HIS A 543 19.73 -29.29 -5.13
CA HIS A 543 20.36 -30.14 -6.15
C HIS A 543 19.57 -31.42 -6.49
N TYR A 544 18.85 -32.02 -5.53
CA TYR A 544 17.97 -33.16 -5.82
C TYR A 544 16.70 -32.72 -6.58
N ALA A 545 16.20 -31.49 -6.38
CA ALA A 545 15.11 -30.95 -7.20
C ALA A 545 15.51 -30.80 -8.68
N GLU A 546 16.77 -30.41 -8.95
CA GLU A 546 17.34 -30.31 -10.29
C GLU A 546 17.43 -31.68 -10.99
N VAL A 547 17.78 -32.75 -10.25
CA VAL A 547 17.89 -34.13 -10.76
C VAL A 547 16.53 -34.79 -10.98
N VAL A 548 15.49 -34.38 -10.25
CA VAL A 548 14.12 -34.93 -10.38
C VAL A 548 13.33 -34.30 -11.54
N CYS A 549 13.74 -33.14 -12.06
CA CYS A 549 13.07 -32.49 -13.19
C CYS A 549 13.37 -33.09 -14.58
N THR A 550 14.18 -34.13 -14.71
CA THR A 550 14.51 -34.73 -16.02
C THR A 550 13.87 -36.07 -16.33
N ASP A 551 13.15 -36.73 -15.42
CA ASP A 551 12.41 -37.94 -15.80
C ASP A 551 11.17 -38.21 -14.93
N SER A 552 10.09 -38.60 -15.61
CA SER A 552 8.78 -38.90 -15.04
C SER A 552 8.81 -39.95 -13.93
N MET A 553 8.02 -39.75 -12.86
CA MET A 553 7.04 -40.70 -12.28
C MET A 553 6.89 -40.61 -10.74
N VAL A 554 5.63 -40.43 -10.34
CA VAL A 554 4.97 -40.93 -9.11
C VAL A 554 5.40 -40.36 -7.75
N CYS A 555 4.54 -39.47 -7.25
CA CYS A 555 4.26 -39.21 -5.84
C CYS A 555 4.71 -40.30 -4.85
N ARG A 556 5.70 -39.99 -4.00
CA ARG A 556 5.73 -40.45 -2.60
C ARG A 556 6.26 -39.35 -1.67
N LYS A 557 5.33 -38.54 -1.18
CA LYS A 557 5.44 -37.89 0.15
C LYS A 557 5.59 -38.98 1.22
N ARG A 558 6.82 -39.38 1.55
CA ARG A 558 7.20 -40.07 2.80
C ARG A 558 8.72 -40.33 2.77
N ARG A 559 9.51 -39.52 3.48
CA ARG A 559 10.78 -39.88 4.15
C ARG A 559 11.49 -38.65 4.75
N ARG A 560 10.88 -37.97 5.74
CA ARG A 560 11.63 -37.08 6.64
C ARG A 560 12.37 -37.85 7.76
N LEU A 561 11.95 -39.09 8.07
CA LEU A 561 12.51 -39.86 9.19
C LEU A 561 13.76 -40.69 8.87
N ASN A 562 14.02 -41.05 7.61
CA ASN A 562 15.15 -41.93 7.29
C ASN A 562 16.48 -41.18 7.04
N PHE A 563 16.42 -39.86 6.81
CA PHE A 563 17.59 -39.06 6.43
C PHE A 563 18.52 -38.78 7.63
N PHE A 564 17.95 -38.45 8.79
CA PHE A 564 18.72 -38.21 10.02
C PHE A 564 19.35 -39.49 10.57
N GLN A 565 18.65 -40.63 10.46
CA GLN A 565 19.18 -41.95 10.83
C GLN A 565 20.33 -42.40 9.92
N GLN A 566 20.28 -42.05 8.63
CA GLN A 566 21.31 -42.42 7.67
C GLN A 566 22.57 -41.53 7.76
N TRP A 567 22.42 -40.23 8.06
CA TRP A 567 23.54 -39.37 8.44
C TRP A 567 24.24 -39.85 9.71
N LEU A 568 23.47 -40.27 10.73
CA LEU A 568 24.02 -40.88 11.95
C LEU A 568 24.73 -42.23 11.68
N SER A 569 24.29 -43.01 10.69
CA SER A 569 24.94 -44.28 10.34
C SER A 569 26.26 -44.09 9.61
N ASP A 570 26.33 -43.16 8.66
CA ASP A 570 27.59 -42.79 7.98
C ASP A 570 28.60 -42.18 8.98
N PHE A 571 28.11 -41.67 10.10
CA PHE A 571 28.87 -41.03 11.17
C PHE A 571 29.42 -42.01 12.23
N SER A 572 28.74 -43.14 12.49
CA SER A 572 29.13 -44.10 13.52
C SER A 572 30.31 -45.01 13.13
N ASP A 573 30.67 -45.06 11.85
CA ASP A 573 31.82 -45.82 11.33
C ASP A 573 33.12 -45.03 11.51
N GLY A 574 33.49 -44.84 12.78
CA GLY A 574 34.62 -44.04 13.21
C GLY A 574 35.95 -44.44 12.56
N GLY A 575 36.68 -43.43 12.08
CA GLY A 575 38.15 -43.43 12.06
C GLY A 575 38.88 -44.29 11.03
N LYS A 576 38.19 -45.09 10.20
CA LYS A 576 38.81 -45.76 9.04
C LYS A 576 37.80 -45.88 7.89
N LEU A 577 37.79 -44.89 7.00
CA LEU A 577 37.19 -45.05 5.68
C LEU A 577 37.98 -46.13 4.92
N GLN A 578 37.44 -47.36 4.87
CA GLN A 578 37.78 -48.28 3.80
C GLN A 578 37.27 -47.66 2.50
N THR A 579 38.13 -47.63 1.49
CA THR A 579 37.85 -47.23 0.12
C THR A 579 36.64 -48.00 -0.42
N GLY A 580 35.45 -47.39 -0.40
CA GLY A 580 34.25 -48.02 -0.96
C GLY A 580 32.91 -47.39 -0.57
N GLN A 581 32.79 -46.65 0.53
CA GLN A 581 31.55 -45.97 0.90
C GLN A 581 31.66 -44.46 0.62
N THR A 582 30.88 -43.99 -0.37
CA THR A 582 30.71 -42.58 -0.70
C THR A 582 29.88 -41.91 0.40
N SER A 583 30.50 -41.08 1.24
CA SER A 583 29.76 -40.21 2.15
C SER A 583 28.79 -39.34 1.36
N LEU A 584 27.52 -39.31 1.75
CA LEU A 584 26.47 -38.50 1.10
C LEU A 584 26.79 -37.00 1.09
N PHE A 585 27.64 -36.54 2.02
CA PHE A 585 28.05 -35.14 2.16
C PHE A 585 29.52 -34.96 1.76
N PRO A 586 29.84 -33.96 0.93
CA PRO A 586 31.22 -33.65 0.58
C PRO A 586 31.98 -33.12 1.80
N ILE A 587 33.19 -33.64 2.01
CA ILE A 587 34.11 -33.18 3.05
C ILE A 587 34.90 -31.99 2.51
N LEU A 588 34.82 -30.85 3.18
CA LEU A 588 35.47 -29.59 2.80
C LEU A 588 36.87 -29.49 3.44
N SER A 589 37.79 -28.76 2.81
CA SER A 589 39.11 -28.46 3.41
C SER A 589 39.02 -27.24 4.32
N THR A 590 39.68 -27.27 5.47
CA THR A 590 39.84 -26.08 6.32
C THR A 590 40.70 -24.99 5.67
N ASP A 591 41.42 -25.27 4.58
CA ASP A 591 42.15 -24.26 3.79
C ASP A 591 41.26 -23.17 3.22
N ALA A 592 39.95 -23.44 3.07
CA ALA A 592 38.98 -22.44 2.66
C ALA A 592 38.98 -21.22 3.59
N PHE A 593 39.20 -21.41 4.90
CA PHE A 593 39.24 -20.33 5.88
C PHE A 593 40.41 -19.37 5.68
N ARG A 594 41.52 -19.82 5.07
CA ARG A 594 42.67 -18.95 4.74
C ARG A 594 42.27 -17.80 3.82
N LYS A 595 41.25 -18.00 2.97
CA LYS A 595 40.77 -17.00 2.01
C LYS A 595 39.71 -16.05 2.58
N MET A 596 39.28 -16.25 3.83
CA MET A 596 38.22 -15.46 4.46
C MET A 596 38.57 -15.08 5.93
N PRO A 597 39.70 -14.40 6.16
CA PRO A 597 40.20 -14.13 7.51
C PRO A 597 39.33 -13.18 8.35
N ASP A 598 38.52 -12.33 7.71
CA ASP A 598 37.79 -11.22 8.34
C ASP A 598 36.30 -11.48 8.59
N VAL A 599 35.84 -12.71 8.37
CA VAL A 599 34.43 -13.11 8.60
C VAL A 599 34.01 -12.82 10.04
N LYS A 600 32.84 -12.22 10.18
CA LYS A 600 32.20 -11.87 11.46
C LYS A 600 31.05 -12.81 11.80
N PHE A 601 30.32 -13.23 10.78
CA PHE A 601 29.14 -14.10 10.89
C PHE A 601 29.39 -15.40 10.15
N LEU A 602 29.34 -16.52 10.85
CA LEU A 602 29.59 -17.81 10.24
C LEU A 602 28.54 -18.82 10.68
N GLN A 603 27.71 -19.26 9.73
CA GLN A 603 26.73 -20.32 9.91
C GLN A 603 27.11 -21.51 9.04
N LEU A 604 27.35 -22.66 9.68
CA LEU A 604 27.89 -23.88 9.10
C LEU A 604 27.01 -25.06 9.51
N ASN A 605 25.85 -25.21 8.89
CA ASN A 605 24.91 -26.27 9.26
C ASN A 605 25.25 -27.58 8.53
N TYR A 606 25.51 -28.64 9.30
CA TYR A 606 25.78 -30.00 8.85
C TYR A 606 26.95 -30.13 7.87
N THR A 607 27.96 -29.27 8.05
CA THR A 607 29.19 -29.26 7.25
C THR A 607 30.27 -30.11 7.90
N ASN A 608 31.04 -30.83 7.06
CA ASN A 608 32.19 -31.63 7.49
C ASN A 608 33.47 -31.04 6.92
N PHE A 609 34.47 -30.85 7.80
CA PHE A 609 35.78 -30.33 7.43
C PHE A 609 36.89 -31.30 7.81
N HIS A 610 37.93 -31.36 6.97
CA HIS A 610 39.20 -32.02 7.26
C HIS A 610 40.35 -31.02 7.23
N GLY A 611 41.42 -31.30 7.98
CA GLY A 611 42.60 -30.43 8.08
C GLY A 611 42.72 -29.68 9.41
N SER A 612 43.65 -28.72 9.46
CA SER A 612 43.93 -27.90 10.65
C SER A 612 43.09 -26.61 10.66
N PHE A 613 42.59 -26.21 11.83
CA PHE A 613 41.83 -24.97 12.01
C PHE A 613 42.72 -23.74 12.32
N GLU A 614 44.03 -23.82 12.08
CA GLU A 614 44.97 -22.70 12.31
C GLU A 614 44.60 -21.39 11.61
N HIS A 615 43.95 -21.50 10.44
CA HIS A 615 43.51 -20.36 9.64
C HIS A 615 42.05 -19.98 9.86
N PHE A 616 41.40 -20.50 10.91
CA PHE A 616 40.02 -20.17 11.21
C PHE A 616 39.85 -18.66 11.53
N PRO A 617 38.74 -18.02 11.13
CA PRO A 617 38.58 -16.57 11.28
C PRO A 617 38.64 -16.15 12.75
N LYS A 618 39.50 -15.17 13.06
CA LYS A 618 39.78 -14.74 14.45
C LYS A 618 38.88 -13.62 14.96
N ASN A 619 38.18 -12.96 14.05
CA ASN A 619 37.33 -11.81 14.35
C ASN A 619 35.83 -12.15 14.35
N LEU A 620 35.47 -13.42 14.56
CA LEU A 620 34.09 -13.88 14.60
C LEU A 620 33.34 -13.28 15.79
N ILE A 621 32.09 -12.89 15.53
CA ILE A 621 31.14 -12.37 16.50
C ILE A 621 30.00 -13.36 16.71
N TRP A 622 29.59 -14.06 15.64
CA TRP A 622 28.61 -15.13 15.71
C TRP A 622 29.09 -16.36 14.96
N LEU A 623 29.05 -17.50 15.65
CA LEU A 623 29.32 -18.82 15.09
C LEU A 623 28.14 -19.74 15.40
N CYS A 624 27.44 -20.16 14.35
CA CYS A 624 26.45 -21.21 14.39
C CYS A 624 27.01 -22.41 13.62
N TRP A 625 27.16 -23.55 14.28
CA TRP A 625 27.67 -24.76 13.65
C TRP A 625 26.86 -25.95 14.12
N HIS A 626 25.72 -26.18 13.45
CA HIS A 626 24.88 -27.32 13.73
C HIS A 626 25.49 -28.60 13.15
N GLY A 627 25.41 -29.70 13.90
CA GLY A 627 25.89 -30.99 13.41
C GLY A 627 27.41 -31.08 13.32
N LEU A 628 28.16 -30.34 14.16
CA LEU A 628 29.62 -30.47 14.23
C LEU A 628 29.98 -31.93 14.56
N SER A 629 30.78 -32.52 13.67
CA SER A 629 31.16 -33.94 13.69
C SER A 629 32.27 -34.29 14.70
N TRP A 630 32.83 -33.30 15.39
CA TRP A 630 33.93 -33.49 16.31
C TRP A 630 33.45 -33.74 17.74
N SER A 631 34.18 -34.58 18.47
CA SER A 631 33.92 -34.84 19.89
C SER A 631 34.33 -33.69 20.82
N SER A 632 35.01 -32.67 20.30
CA SER A 632 35.44 -31.48 21.05
C SER A 632 35.65 -30.29 20.12
N ILE A 633 35.51 -29.06 20.63
CA ILE A 633 35.82 -27.84 19.86
C ILE A 633 37.32 -27.80 19.53
N PRO A 634 37.72 -27.55 18.26
CA PRO A 634 39.12 -27.41 17.88
C PRO A 634 39.83 -26.26 18.62
N ASN A 635 41.03 -26.53 19.15
CA ASN A 635 41.81 -25.58 19.97
C ASN A 635 42.25 -24.29 19.25
N HIS A 636 42.20 -24.27 17.91
CA HIS A 636 42.61 -23.12 17.10
C HIS A 636 41.48 -22.10 16.87
N ILE A 637 40.25 -22.39 17.29
CA ILE A 637 39.12 -21.46 17.17
C ILE A 637 39.26 -20.36 18.21
N CYS A 638 39.53 -19.13 17.75
CA CYS A 638 39.62 -17.95 18.61
C CYS A 638 38.21 -17.46 18.98
N LEU A 639 37.90 -17.41 20.28
CA LEU A 639 36.60 -16.97 20.79
C LEU A 639 36.62 -15.59 21.45
N GLU A 640 37.72 -14.85 21.37
CA GLU A 640 37.89 -13.60 22.14
C GLU A 640 36.85 -12.52 21.81
N LYS A 641 36.41 -12.43 20.56
CA LYS A 641 35.40 -11.48 20.08
C LYS A 641 34.02 -12.13 19.88
N LEU A 642 33.89 -13.42 20.18
CA LEU A 642 32.66 -14.16 19.93
C LEU A 642 31.62 -13.81 20.99
N VAL A 643 30.44 -13.38 20.53
CA VAL A 643 29.29 -13.05 21.40
C VAL A 643 28.38 -14.26 21.54
N VAL A 644 28.08 -14.94 20.43
CA VAL A 644 27.18 -16.10 20.39
C VAL A 644 27.86 -17.30 19.74
N LEU A 645 27.80 -18.43 20.47
CA LEU A 645 28.20 -19.75 20.00
C LEU A 645 27.00 -20.71 20.07
N ASP A 646 26.54 -21.18 18.91
CA ASP A 646 25.53 -22.22 18.80
C ASP A 646 26.13 -23.46 18.16
N LEU A 647 26.31 -24.52 18.97
CA LEU A 647 26.79 -25.82 18.53
C LEU A 647 25.70 -26.89 18.69
N SER A 648 24.43 -26.48 18.65
CA SER A 648 23.29 -27.39 18.80
C SER A 648 23.34 -28.53 17.77
N ARG A 649 22.81 -29.70 18.15
CA ARG A 649 22.76 -30.90 17.29
C ARG A 649 24.13 -31.48 16.91
N SER A 650 25.19 -31.12 17.63
CA SER A 650 26.54 -31.64 17.42
C SER A 650 26.84 -32.86 18.29
N CYS A 651 27.90 -33.60 17.93
CA CYS A 651 28.31 -34.83 18.62
C CYS A 651 29.41 -34.59 19.67
N LEU A 652 29.39 -33.43 20.32
CA LEU A 652 30.39 -33.04 21.30
C LEU A 652 30.32 -33.95 22.53
N VAL A 653 31.46 -34.48 22.94
CA VAL A 653 31.62 -35.28 24.17
C VAL A 653 32.30 -34.44 25.25
N ASP A 654 33.28 -33.63 24.86
CA ASP A 654 34.00 -32.67 25.70
C ASP A 654 33.89 -31.26 25.09
N ALA A 655 33.96 -30.19 25.90
CA ALA A 655 33.91 -28.82 25.38
C ALA A 655 35.21 -28.48 24.65
N TRP A 656 36.34 -28.93 25.22
CA TRP A 656 37.69 -28.61 24.75
C TRP A 656 38.62 -29.80 24.93
N LYS A 657 39.57 -29.98 24.00
CA LYS A 657 40.71 -30.87 24.19
C LYS A 657 41.84 -30.12 24.89
N GLY A 658 41.86 -30.12 26.22
CA GLY A 658 42.96 -29.55 27.02
C GLY A 658 42.56 -28.41 27.96
N LYS A 659 43.46 -27.44 28.20
CA LYS A 659 43.23 -26.32 29.13
C LYS A 659 42.09 -25.42 28.62
N PRO A 660 41.12 -25.03 29.47
CA PRO A 660 40.01 -24.18 29.08
C PRO A 660 40.51 -22.78 28.66
N VAL A 661 40.05 -22.31 27.50
CA VAL A 661 40.28 -20.94 27.04
C VAL A 661 39.42 -20.00 27.90
N CYS A 662 40.02 -18.93 28.43
CA CYS A 662 39.31 -17.92 29.22
C CYS A 662 38.44 -17.09 28.27
N ILE A 663 37.12 -17.24 28.36
CA ILE A 663 36.16 -16.50 27.54
C ILE A 663 35.53 -15.44 28.44
N LYS A 664 35.57 -14.16 28.04
CA LYS A 664 35.15 -13.04 28.90
C LYS A 664 33.64 -12.75 28.85
N SER A 665 32.92 -13.18 27.81
CA SER A 665 31.48 -12.91 27.65
C SER A 665 30.83 -13.82 26.59
N LEU A 666 30.64 -15.11 26.87
CA LEU A 666 29.98 -16.03 25.94
C LEU A 666 28.56 -16.35 26.38
N TYR A 667 27.60 -16.17 25.48
CA TYR A 667 26.27 -16.77 25.58
C TYR A 667 26.27 -18.06 24.74
N SER A 668 26.10 -19.21 25.39
CA SER A 668 26.10 -20.53 24.72
C SER A 668 24.70 -21.13 24.70
N TYR A 669 24.20 -21.45 23.50
CA TYR A 669 22.98 -22.24 23.34
C TYR A 669 23.37 -23.72 23.25
N LEU A 670 23.15 -24.47 24.33
CA LEU A 670 23.26 -25.94 24.36
C LEU A 670 21.87 -26.52 24.59
N SER A 671 21.10 -26.76 23.53
CA SER A 671 19.78 -27.39 23.65
C SER A 671 19.82 -28.89 23.29
N ARG A 672 19.47 -29.72 24.30
CA ARG A 672 19.21 -31.18 24.30
C ARG A 672 20.29 -32.10 23.74
N PHE A 673 21.23 -32.48 24.61
CA PHE A 673 21.99 -33.72 24.48
C PHE A 673 21.07 -34.95 24.67
N GLN A 674 21.06 -35.88 23.71
CA GLN A 674 20.83 -37.30 24.04
C GLN A 674 22.13 -37.82 24.65
N LEU A 675 22.16 -37.86 25.98
CA LEU A 675 23.26 -38.37 26.80
C LEU A 675 23.42 -39.89 26.62
N ILE A 676 24.55 -40.29 26.03
CA ILE A 676 25.39 -41.42 26.48
C ILE A 676 26.80 -40.80 26.40
N THR A 677 27.46 -40.27 27.44
CA THR A 677 27.65 -40.73 28.81
C THR A 677 28.29 -39.57 29.60
N THR A 678 27.81 -39.34 30.82
CA THR A 678 28.46 -38.81 32.03
C THR A 678 29.77 -38.00 31.91
N LYS A 679 29.69 -36.67 31.72
CA LYS A 679 30.47 -35.62 32.45
C LYS A 679 30.23 -34.22 31.85
N PHE A 680 29.15 -33.56 32.24
CA PHE A 680 29.01 -32.10 32.07
C PHE A 680 28.12 -31.54 33.19
N MET A 681 28.70 -31.41 34.38
CA MET A 681 28.22 -30.49 35.40
C MET A 681 29.23 -29.33 35.46
N TYR A 682 28.71 -28.12 35.63
CA TYR A 682 29.41 -26.83 35.81
C TYR A 682 29.78 -26.06 34.52
N PHE A 683 28.81 -25.35 33.96
CA PHE A 683 29.09 -24.16 33.14
C PHE A 683 28.26 -22.91 33.53
N HIS A 684 27.52 -22.94 34.65
CA HIS A 684 26.72 -21.80 35.10
C HIS A 684 27.34 -21.01 36.28
N SER A 685 28.46 -21.46 36.88
CA SER A 685 29.04 -20.83 38.10
C SER A 685 30.39 -20.15 37.92
N PHE A 686 30.93 -20.04 36.69
CA PHE A 686 32.27 -19.44 36.47
C PHE A 686 32.24 -18.02 35.87
N PHE A 687 31.05 -17.45 35.65
CA PHE A 687 30.86 -16.12 35.05
C PHE A 687 30.38 -15.03 36.03
N GLN A 688 30.38 -15.31 37.34
CA GLN A 688 30.23 -14.28 38.38
C GLN A 688 31.52 -14.20 39.20
N ASN A 689 32.46 -13.39 38.72
CA ASN A 689 33.35 -12.53 39.50
C ASN A 689 34.11 -11.57 38.57
#